data_AF-A0A0G4N989-F1
#
_entry.id   AF-A0A0G4N989-F1
#
_cell.length_a   1.000
_cell.length_b   1.000
_cell.length_c   1.000
_cell.angle_alpha   90.00
_cell.angle_beta   90.00
_cell.angle_gamma   90.00
#
_symmetry.space_group_name_H-M   'P 1'
#
loop_
_entity.id
_entity.type
_entity.pdbx_description
1 polymer ?
#
loop_
_entity_poly.entity_id
_entity_poly.type
_entity_poly.pdbx_seq_one_letter_code
_entity_poly.pdbx_strand_id
1 'polypeptide(L)'
;MFPCWPFRRASWPLLALPLLAEVPATYAQDAQQPLKEPSDMGVIRNILPAGLALATTGAAQLTSPGGVGRLPALGWNSWNEYGCDIDESVFLKVGHHLVDYGLKDLGYEYVNIDDCWSDKVLRRDNTTKEIIPDYVKFPNGIKHVADEIHKLGLKVGIYSNAGLSTCGGFAASLGYEDVDAATFAKWGIDYLKYDNCAVPEEWWDDWKASWPLLALPLLAEVPATYAQDAQQPLKEPSDMGVIRNILPAGLALATTGAAQLTSPGGVGRLPALGWNSWNEYGCDIDESVFLKVGHHLVDYGLKDLGYEYVNIDDCWSDKVLRRDNTTKEIIPDYVKFPNGIKHVADEIHKLGLKVGIYSNAGLSTCGGFAASLGYEDIDAATFAKWGIDYLKYDNCAVPEEWWDDWKYVPENWFGGPPNEKQDDGSPVNSKTDKPAPPGYDWSTSNSAERFRRMRDELLKQDRTIQYSLCAWGHAHVEQWGNDTGHSWRMWGDIYPVWHGKHEWSWGIAPILNHASFFWNTSDFWGHNDWDMLEVGNGELTLAESRSHFALWAALKSPLIIGTRLEGIKPEILAILANKELVDFNQDPIVGASAKPYDWGLGREFGSWNQTNPAEYWAGESSKGTHVFILNTLDVEDEKVIVFADVPGLEAGKRYVVHNMWTGSDLGAFEDSFKIDLDAHDTAALRINEIVCPKKRALADQETE
;
A
#
# COMPACT_ATOMS: atom_id res chain seq x y z
N MET A 1 4.91 -7.56 -35.52
CA MET A 1 4.84 -9.03 -35.74
C MET A 1 6.20 -9.52 -36.22
N PHE A 2 7.04 -10.02 -35.33
CA PHE A 2 8.28 -10.70 -35.70
C PHE A 2 7.98 -12.17 -36.02
N PRO A 3 8.45 -12.73 -37.15
CA PRO A 3 8.22 -14.14 -37.46
C PRO A 3 9.13 -15.04 -36.61
N CYS A 4 8.52 -15.99 -35.89
CA CYS A 4 9.24 -17.07 -35.21
C CYS A 4 9.78 -18.07 -36.24
N TRP A 5 11.08 -18.02 -36.53
CA TRP A 5 11.78 -19.09 -37.26
C TRP A 5 12.82 -19.76 -36.35
N PRO A 6 12.88 -21.10 -36.28
CA PRO A 6 13.96 -21.80 -35.62
C PRO A 6 15.18 -21.85 -36.55
N PHE A 7 16.26 -21.17 -36.19
CA PHE A 7 17.56 -21.40 -36.83
C PHE A 7 18.14 -22.72 -36.32
N ARG A 8 18.20 -23.72 -37.20
CA ARG A 8 18.99 -24.94 -36.96
C ARG A 8 20.48 -24.57 -37.02
N ARG A 9 21.24 -24.91 -35.97
CA ARG A 9 22.71 -24.96 -36.02
C ARG A 9 23.13 -25.92 -37.13
N ALA A 10 23.85 -25.40 -38.13
CA ALA A 10 24.63 -26.20 -39.05
C ALA A 10 26.09 -26.14 -38.61
N SER A 11 26.61 -27.28 -38.19
CA SER A 11 28.04 -27.60 -38.10
C SER A 11 28.66 -27.78 -39.50
N TRP A 12 29.97 -28.08 -39.57
CA TRP A 12 30.86 -28.45 -40.70
C TRP A 12 32.07 -27.48 -40.87
N PRO A 13 33.28 -27.94 -41.32
CA PRO A 13 34.42 -28.19 -40.43
C PRO A 13 35.75 -27.48 -40.79
N LEU A 14 36.71 -27.59 -39.85
CA LEU A 14 38.18 -27.60 -39.93
C LEU A 14 38.91 -26.99 -41.15
N LEU A 15 39.82 -26.05 -40.87
CA LEU A 15 41.13 -25.91 -41.51
C LEU A 15 42.15 -25.40 -40.49
N ALA A 16 43.35 -25.99 -40.51
CA ALA A 16 44.39 -25.89 -39.49
C ALA A 16 45.61 -25.07 -39.95
N LEU A 17 46.52 -24.86 -38.96
CA LEU A 17 47.98 -24.58 -39.01
C LEU A 17 48.43 -23.10 -38.83
N PRO A 18 49.67 -22.81 -38.33
CA PRO A 18 50.37 -23.40 -37.17
C PRO A 18 51.37 -22.46 -36.41
N LEU A 19 52.06 -23.03 -35.37
CA LEU A 19 53.36 -22.66 -34.73
C LEU A 19 53.36 -21.41 -33.80
N LEU A 20 54.08 -21.28 -32.68
CA LEU A 20 55.04 -22.00 -31.81
C LEU A 20 55.10 -21.11 -30.52
N ALA A 21 55.33 -21.53 -29.28
CA ALA A 21 56.50 -22.24 -28.74
C ALA A 21 56.24 -22.67 -27.27
N GLU A 22 56.47 -23.96 -26.96
CA GLU A 22 57.53 -24.50 -26.07
C GLU A 22 57.94 -23.74 -24.77
N VAL A 23 58.17 -24.27 -23.55
CA VAL A 23 58.22 -25.57 -22.80
C VAL A 23 58.45 -25.17 -21.29
N PRO A 24 58.70 -26.02 -20.26
CA PRO A 24 58.34 -27.40 -19.93
C PRO A 24 57.75 -27.62 -18.51
N ALA A 25 57.23 -28.84 -18.34
CA ALA A 25 56.80 -29.49 -17.11
C ALA A 25 57.94 -30.06 -16.23
N THR A 26 57.64 -30.31 -14.96
CA THR A 26 57.94 -31.52 -14.15
C THR A 26 57.18 -31.35 -12.81
N TYR A 27 56.59 -32.32 -12.09
CA TYR A 27 56.82 -33.75 -11.90
C TYR A 27 55.48 -34.45 -11.57
N ALA A 28 55.33 -35.71 -12.01
CA ALA A 28 54.19 -36.59 -11.76
C ALA A 28 54.34 -37.40 -10.45
N GLN A 29 53.23 -37.89 -9.89
CA GLN A 29 52.98 -39.34 -9.73
C GLN A 29 51.63 -39.69 -9.07
N ASP A 30 50.85 -40.48 -9.82
CA ASP A 30 49.90 -41.55 -9.50
C ASP A 30 49.45 -41.82 -8.05
N ALA A 31 48.15 -42.04 -7.86
CA ALA A 31 47.60 -43.41 -7.66
C ALA A 31 46.07 -43.41 -7.46
N GLN A 32 45.49 -44.55 -7.80
CA GLN A 32 44.08 -44.88 -7.97
C GLN A 32 43.34 -45.31 -6.67
N GLN A 33 42.00 -45.26 -6.74
CA GLN A 33 41.00 -46.20 -6.17
C GLN A 33 40.37 -45.98 -4.75
N PRO A 34 39.19 -46.58 -4.47
CA PRO A 34 38.01 -45.88 -3.91
C PRO A 34 37.55 -46.31 -2.49
N LEU A 35 36.52 -45.60 -2.01
CA LEU A 35 35.49 -45.88 -1.00
C LEU A 35 35.68 -47.05 0.01
N LYS A 36 35.54 -46.71 1.30
CA LYS A 36 35.22 -47.62 2.42
C LYS A 36 34.32 -46.91 3.44
N GLU A 37 33.17 -47.50 3.75
CA GLU A 37 32.50 -47.35 5.06
C GLU A 37 33.27 -48.15 6.14
N PRO A 38 33.06 -47.87 7.45
CA PRO A 38 32.13 -48.75 8.19
C PRO A 38 31.40 -48.15 9.43
N SER A 39 30.21 -48.73 9.68
CA SER A 39 29.67 -49.29 10.95
C SER A 39 29.23 -48.43 12.15
N ASP A 40 28.00 -48.76 12.58
CA ASP A 40 27.44 -48.84 13.94
C ASP A 40 27.25 -47.56 14.79
N MET A 41 25.98 -47.12 14.91
CA MET A 41 25.49 -46.39 16.08
C MET A 41 24.38 -47.17 16.79
N GLY A 42 24.71 -47.60 18.01
CA GLY A 42 23.79 -48.16 18.98
C GLY A 42 22.84 -47.12 19.56
N VAL A 43 21.65 -47.60 19.88
CA VAL A 43 20.58 -46.88 20.58
C VAL A 43 21.00 -46.59 22.03
N ILE A 44 21.03 -45.31 22.41
CA ILE A 44 20.84 -44.90 23.82
C ILE A 44 19.77 -43.81 23.85
N ARG A 45 18.64 -44.17 24.48
CA ARG A 45 17.57 -43.26 24.88
C ARG A 45 18.15 -42.22 25.84
N ASN A 46 18.05 -40.95 25.48
CA ASN A 46 18.14 -39.86 26.45
C ASN A 46 16.86 -39.02 26.40
N ILE A 47 16.32 -38.86 27.60
CA ILE A 47 15.09 -38.20 27.99
C ILE A 47 15.25 -36.70 27.70
N LEU A 48 14.44 -36.14 26.80
CA LEU A 48 14.31 -34.69 26.66
C LEU A 48 13.54 -34.15 27.89
N PRO A 49 14.03 -33.08 28.55
CA PRO A 49 13.19 -32.32 29.46
C PRO A 49 12.09 -31.65 28.64
N ALA A 50 10.87 -31.69 29.18
CA ALA A 50 9.71 -31.00 28.64
C ALA A 50 9.98 -29.49 28.59
N GLY A 51 10.45 -29.00 27.45
CA GLY A 51 10.40 -27.60 27.08
C GLY A 51 8.96 -27.25 26.77
N LEU A 52 8.43 -26.29 27.51
CA LEU A 52 7.12 -25.69 27.28
C LEU A 52 7.11 -25.11 25.86
N ALA A 53 6.55 -25.86 24.90
CA ALA A 53 6.24 -25.33 23.59
C ALA A 53 5.12 -24.30 23.79
N LEU A 54 5.48 -23.01 23.81
CA LEU A 54 4.53 -21.97 23.48
C LEU A 54 4.14 -22.22 22.02
N ALA A 55 3.03 -22.93 21.84
CA ALA A 55 2.36 -23.01 20.57
C ALA A 55 2.01 -21.57 20.17
N THR A 56 2.75 -21.03 19.22
CA THR A 56 2.40 -19.78 18.57
C THR A 56 1.13 -20.04 17.78
N THR A 57 -0.01 -19.61 18.32
CA THR A 57 -1.22 -19.47 17.54
C THR A 57 -1.00 -18.28 16.61
N GLY A 58 -0.32 -18.50 15.48
CA GLY A 58 -0.47 -17.60 14.35
C GLY A 58 -1.97 -17.54 14.04
N ALA A 59 -2.52 -16.34 13.87
CA ALA A 59 -3.89 -16.21 13.37
C ALA A 59 -3.95 -17.04 12.08
N ALA A 60 -4.70 -18.14 12.11
CA ALA A 60 -4.86 -18.97 10.93
C ALA A 60 -5.55 -18.10 9.88
N GLN A 61 -4.81 -17.74 8.84
CA GLN A 61 -5.42 -17.15 7.65
C GLN A 61 -6.45 -18.16 7.16
N LEU A 62 -7.71 -17.76 7.04
CA LEU A 62 -8.79 -18.63 6.60
C LEU A 62 -8.52 -19.00 5.13
N THR A 63 -7.76 -20.06 4.91
CA THR A 63 -7.49 -20.58 3.57
C THR A 63 -8.68 -21.43 3.15
N SER A 64 -9.66 -20.77 2.53
CA SER A 64 -10.81 -21.48 1.98
C SER A 64 -10.34 -22.38 0.84
N PRO A 65 -10.72 -23.68 0.82
CA PRO A 65 -10.39 -24.58 -0.27
C PRO A 65 -10.79 -24.00 -1.63
N GLY A 66 -9.92 -24.11 -2.63
CA GLY A 66 -10.21 -23.64 -3.99
C GLY A 66 -10.09 -22.13 -4.23
N GLY A 67 -9.60 -21.35 -3.25
CA GLY A 67 -9.35 -19.91 -3.43
C GLY A 67 -10.60 -19.03 -3.29
N VAL A 68 -11.67 -19.53 -2.66
CA VAL A 68 -12.87 -18.75 -2.32
C VAL A 68 -12.48 -17.53 -1.47
N GLY A 69 -12.98 -16.35 -1.84
CA GLY A 69 -12.69 -15.08 -1.15
C GLY A 69 -11.37 -14.40 -1.55
N ARG A 70 -10.65 -14.89 -2.57
CA ARG A 70 -9.41 -14.26 -3.07
C ARG A 70 -9.65 -12.91 -3.77
N LEU A 71 -10.83 -12.73 -4.37
CA LEU A 71 -11.26 -11.49 -5.03
C LEU A 71 -12.58 -11.02 -4.41
N PRO A 72 -12.89 -9.71 -4.44
CA PRO A 72 -14.20 -9.21 -4.01
C PRO A 72 -15.35 -9.93 -4.74
N ALA A 73 -16.39 -10.29 -4.00
CA ALA A 73 -17.58 -10.91 -4.57
C ALA A 73 -18.38 -9.89 -5.39
N LEU A 74 -18.57 -10.14 -6.68
CA LEU A 74 -19.41 -9.32 -7.57
C LEU A 74 -20.78 -9.95 -7.73
N GLY A 75 -21.85 -9.23 -7.42
CA GLY A 75 -23.19 -9.79 -7.48
C GLY A 75 -24.29 -8.79 -7.13
N TRP A 76 -25.48 -9.32 -6.88
CA TRP A 76 -26.67 -8.57 -6.51
C TRP A 76 -27.16 -8.99 -5.13
N ASN A 77 -27.72 -8.05 -4.36
CA ASN A 77 -28.28 -8.28 -3.03
C ASN A 77 -29.69 -7.70 -2.91
N SER A 78 -30.61 -8.43 -2.27
CA SER A 78 -32.03 -8.07 -2.21
C SER A 78 -32.39 -6.90 -1.30
N TRP A 79 -31.58 -6.57 -0.28
CA TRP A 79 -32.01 -5.70 0.82
C TRP A 79 -32.45 -4.30 0.40
N ASN A 80 -31.63 -3.63 -0.42
CA ASN A 80 -31.81 -2.19 -0.71
C ASN A 80 -33.09 -1.88 -1.49
N GLU A 81 -33.57 -2.82 -2.30
CA GLU A 81 -34.78 -2.64 -3.11
C GLU A 81 -35.99 -3.30 -2.46
N TYR A 82 -35.84 -4.54 -1.98
CA TYR A 82 -36.97 -5.37 -1.59
C TYR A 82 -37.18 -5.43 -0.07
N GLY A 83 -36.16 -5.16 0.75
CA GLY A 83 -36.23 -5.37 2.19
C GLY A 83 -36.76 -6.77 2.53
N CYS A 84 -37.85 -6.85 3.31
CA CYS A 84 -38.53 -8.11 3.62
C CYS A 84 -39.56 -8.56 2.56
N ASP A 85 -39.89 -7.76 1.55
CA ASP A 85 -40.86 -8.07 0.50
C ASP A 85 -40.21 -8.91 -0.61
N ILE A 86 -39.84 -10.13 -0.23
CA ILE A 86 -39.11 -11.09 -1.06
C ILE A 86 -39.85 -12.42 -1.13
N ASP A 87 -39.73 -13.08 -2.28
CA ASP A 87 -40.14 -14.47 -2.49
C ASP A 87 -39.17 -15.17 -3.46
N GLU A 88 -39.31 -16.49 -3.60
CA GLU A 88 -38.53 -17.33 -4.52
C GLU A 88 -38.46 -16.74 -5.94
N SER A 89 -39.55 -16.14 -6.44
CA SER A 89 -39.62 -15.63 -7.81
C SER A 89 -38.71 -14.43 -8.04
N VAL A 90 -38.46 -13.62 -7.00
CA VAL A 90 -37.55 -12.46 -7.08
C VAL A 90 -36.15 -12.93 -7.44
N PHE A 91 -35.63 -13.92 -6.70
CA PHE A 91 -34.26 -14.41 -6.88
C PHE A 91 -34.07 -15.12 -8.21
N LEU A 92 -35.02 -15.96 -8.61
CA LEU A 92 -34.97 -16.64 -9.91
C LEU A 92 -34.97 -15.65 -11.08
N LYS A 93 -35.82 -14.61 -11.03
CA LYS A 93 -35.85 -13.55 -12.06
C LYS A 93 -34.53 -12.77 -12.11
N VAL A 94 -33.98 -12.40 -10.96
CA VAL A 94 -32.69 -11.69 -10.92
C VAL A 94 -31.56 -12.55 -11.47
N GLY A 95 -31.52 -13.85 -11.15
CA GLY A 95 -30.57 -14.79 -11.74
C GLY A 95 -30.61 -14.78 -13.26
N HIS A 96 -31.81 -14.85 -13.84
CA HIS A 96 -31.99 -14.74 -15.29
C HIS A 96 -31.54 -13.37 -15.82
N HIS A 97 -31.89 -12.26 -15.17
CA HIS A 97 -31.47 -10.93 -15.60
C HIS A 97 -29.95 -10.72 -15.57
N LEU A 98 -29.24 -11.27 -14.59
CA LEU A 98 -27.77 -11.22 -14.55
C LEU A 98 -27.14 -11.90 -15.78
N VAL A 99 -27.76 -12.98 -16.27
CA VAL A 99 -27.34 -13.66 -17.49
C VAL A 99 -27.79 -12.89 -18.74
N ASP A 100 -29.08 -12.55 -18.84
CA ASP A 100 -29.68 -11.93 -20.02
C ASP A 100 -29.10 -10.53 -20.31
N TYR A 101 -28.69 -9.80 -19.27
CA TYR A 101 -28.03 -8.50 -19.40
C TYR A 101 -26.51 -8.59 -19.56
N GLY A 102 -25.93 -9.79 -19.59
CA GLY A 102 -24.49 -10.01 -19.77
C GLY A 102 -23.64 -9.65 -18.55
N LEU A 103 -24.25 -9.39 -17.38
CA LEU A 103 -23.53 -9.04 -16.15
C LEU A 103 -22.69 -10.22 -15.64
N LYS A 104 -23.18 -11.45 -15.85
CA LYS A 104 -22.42 -12.67 -15.58
C LYS A 104 -21.08 -12.69 -16.33
N ASP A 105 -21.07 -12.30 -17.61
CA ASP A 105 -19.86 -12.30 -18.43
C ASP A 105 -18.86 -11.21 -17.99
N LEU A 106 -19.34 -10.19 -17.26
CA LEU A 106 -18.53 -9.18 -16.59
C LEU A 106 -18.06 -9.60 -15.18
N GLY A 107 -18.37 -10.83 -14.76
CA GLY A 107 -17.95 -11.40 -13.47
C GLY A 107 -18.94 -11.24 -12.32
N TYR A 108 -20.14 -10.67 -12.55
CA TYR A 108 -21.20 -10.63 -11.52
C TYR A 108 -21.83 -12.00 -11.38
N GLU A 109 -21.34 -12.78 -10.43
CA GLU A 109 -21.68 -14.18 -10.27
C GLU A 109 -22.60 -14.47 -9.06
N TYR A 110 -22.78 -13.56 -8.09
CA TYR A 110 -23.58 -13.84 -6.88
C TYR A 110 -25.01 -13.28 -6.92
N VAL A 111 -25.98 -14.06 -6.46
CA VAL A 111 -27.36 -13.64 -6.12
C VAL A 111 -27.58 -13.85 -4.63
N ASN A 112 -27.64 -12.77 -3.85
CA ASN A 112 -27.67 -12.84 -2.39
C ASN A 112 -29.08 -12.66 -1.83
N ILE A 113 -29.53 -13.65 -1.06
CA ILE A 113 -30.75 -13.62 -0.25
C ILE A 113 -30.42 -12.93 1.07
N ASP A 114 -30.83 -11.67 1.20
CA ASP A 114 -30.68 -10.92 2.46
C ASP A 114 -31.76 -11.29 3.49
N ASP A 115 -31.80 -10.61 4.63
CA ASP A 115 -32.68 -10.91 5.77
C ASP A 115 -34.17 -11.10 5.41
N CYS A 116 -34.95 -11.64 6.35
CA CYS A 116 -36.38 -11.97 6.21
C CYS A 116 -36.71 -13.19 5.33
N TRP A 117 -35.74 -14.07 5.07
CA TRP A 117 -35.92 -15.31 4.30
C TRP A 117 -36.41 -16.51 5.13
N SER A 118 -36.21 -16.50 6.44
CA SER A 118 -36.57 -17.59 7.36
C SER A 118 -37.93 -17.35 8.05
N ASP A 119 -38.53 -18.42 8.57
CA ASP A 119 -39.79 -18.35 9.27
C ASP A 119 -39.61 -17.62 10.61
N LYS A 120 -40.28 -16.48 10.77
CA LYS A 120 -40.14 -15.63 11.96
C LYS A 120 -40.72 -16.26 13.23
N VAL A 121 -41.71 -17.14 13.09
CA VAL A 121 -42.48 -17.71 14.20
C VAL A 121 -41.87 -19.04 14.63
N LEU A 122 -41.70 -19.97 13.68
CA LEU A 122 -41.13 -21.28 13.95
C LEU A 122 -39.64 -21.18 14.22
N ARG A 123 -38.93 -20.26 13.54
CA ARG A 123 -37.49 -19.97 13.66
C ARG A 123 -36.59 -21.15 13.33
N ARG A 124 -36.64 -22.22 14.13
CA ARG A 124 -35.80 -23.41 14.03
C ARG A 124 -36.60 -24.70 14.23
N ASP A 125 -36.15 -25.78 13.61
CA ASP A 125 -36.73 -27.11 13.85
C ASP A 125 -36.40 -27.58 15.28
N ASN A 126 -37.39 -28.11 15.98
CA ASN A 126 -37.22 -28.50 17.38
C ASN A 126 -36.29 -29.71 17.57
N THR A 127 -36.10 -30.53 16.54
CA THR A 127 -35.28 -31.75 16.56
C THR A 127 -33.89 -31.49 16.00
N THR A 128 -33.80 -30.97 14.78
CA THR A 128 -32.52 -30.79 14.06
C THR A 128 -31.83 -29.47 14.40
N LYS A 129 -32.58 -28.51 14.95
CA LYS A 129 -32.14 -27.13 15.22
C LYS A 129 -31.81 -26.31 13.96
N GLU A 130 -32.00 -26.85 12.76
CA GLU A 130 -31.82 -26.12 11.49
C GLU A 130 -32.78 -24.91 11.43
N ILE A 131 -32.33 -23.78 10.86
CA ILE A 131 -33.21 -22.64 10.57
C ILE A 131 -34.29 -23.08 9.58
N ILE A 132 -35.55 -22.75 9.88
CA ILE A 132 -36.68 -23.09 9.01
C ILE A 132 -36.85 -21.96 7.97
N PRO A 133 -36.77 -22.24 6.65
CA PRO A 133 -37.16 -21.28 5.62
C PRO A 133 -38.62 -20.86 5.77
N ASP A 134 -38.95 -19.61 5.41
CA ASP A 134 -40.35 -19.24 5.25
C ASP A 134 -40.91 -19.92 3.99
N TYR A 135 -41.62 -21.03 4.15
CA TYR A 135 -42.19 -21.79 3.04
C TYR A 135 -43.38 -21.10 2.35
N VAL A 136 -43.86 -19.97 2.87
CA VAL A 136 -44.80 -19.12 2.13
C VAL A 136 -44.04 -18.30 1.09
N LYS A 137 -42.86 -17.77 1.44
CA LYS A 137 -41.98 -17.03 0.52
C LYS A 137 -41.18 -17.95 -0.41
N PHE A 138 -40.76 -19.10 0.11
CA PHE A 138 -39.92 -20.08 -0.58
C PHE A 138 -40.63 -21.44 -0.59
N PRO A 139 -41.70 -21.60 -1.39
CA PRO A 139 -42.53 -22.82 -1.37
C PRO A 139 -41.75 -24.09 -1.72
N ASN A 140 -40.67 -23.98 -2.50
CA ASN A 140 -39.80 -25.12 -2.83
C ASN A 140 -38.54 -25.18 -1.95
N GLY A 141 -38.40 -24.25 -0.99
CA GLY A 141 -37.27 -24.13 -0.08
C GLY A 141 -36.02 -23.49 -0.67
N ILE A 142 -35.09 -23.08 0.19
CA ILE A 142 -33.86 -22.36 -0.21
C ILE A 142 -32.95 -23.19 -1.11
N LYS A 143 -32.88 -24.52 -0.89
CA LYS A 143 -32.11 -25.42 -1.77
C LYS A 143 -32.60 -25.35 -3.22
N HIS A 144 -33.91 -25.26 -3.45
CA HIS A 144 -34.42 -25.15 -4.81
C HIS A 144 -33.93 -23.87 -5.50
N VAL A 145 -33.95 -22.73 -4.78
CA VAL A 145 -33.41 -21.46 -5.29
C VAL A 145 -31.94 -21.61 -5.65
N ALA A 146 -31.13 -22.19 -4.75
CA ALA A 146 -29.71 -22.44 -5.00
C ALA A 146 -29.49 -23.29 -6.27
N ASP A 147 -30.20 -24.42 -6.38
CA ASP A 147 -30.11 -25.33 -7.52
C ASP A 147 -30.47 -24.63 -8.85
N GLU A 148 -31.51 -23.79 -8.88
CA GLU A 148 -31.90 -23.06 -10.09
C GLU A 148 -30.90 -21.95 -10.45
N ILE A 149 -30.37 -21.21 -9.48
CA ILE A 149 -29.32 -20.19 -9.71
C ILE A 149 -28.03 -20.85 -10.22
N HIS A 150 -27.65 -21.99 -9.66
CA HIS A 150 -26.48 -22.76 -10.11
C HIS A 150 -26.62 -23.27 -11.54
N LYS A 151 -27.82 -23.64 -12.01
CA LYS A 151 -28.06 -24.02 -13.42
C LYS A 151 -27.77 -22.88 -14.39
N LEU A 152 -27.88 -21.63 -13.94
CA LEU A 152 -27.49 -20.44 -14.70
C LEU A 152 -25.97 -20.20 -14.69
N GLY A 153 -25.21 -21.03 -13.96
CA GLY A 153 -23.78 -20.87 -13.72
C GLY A 153 -23.45 -19.66 -12.86
N LEU A 154 -24.38 -19.23 -12.02
CA LEU A 154 -24.22 -18.22 -10.98
C LEU A 154 -24.06 -18.92 -9.62
N LYS A 155 -23.75 -18.15 -8.58
CA LYS A 155 -23.59 -18.54 -7.17
C LYS A 155 -24.68 -17.88 -6.34
N VAL A 156 -25.01 -18.46 -5.21
CA VAL A 156 -26.05 -17.95 -4.30
C VAL A 156 -25.47 -17.62 -2.94
N GLY A 157 -25.87 -16.47 -2.39
CA GLY A 157 -25.54 -16.06 -1.04
C GLY A 157 -26.74 -16.08 -0.11
N ILE A 158 -26.50 -16.25 1.20
CA ILE A 158 -27.51 -16.17 2.24
C ILE A 158 -27.06 -15.24 3.38
N TYR A 159 -28.03 -14.72 4.12
CA TYR A 159 -27.82 -13.85 5.26
C TYR A 159 -28.01 -14.58 6.60
N SER A 160 -27.12 -14.31 7.54
CA SER A 160 -27.32 -14.58 8.97
C SER A 160 -26.61 -13.54 9.82
N ASN A 161 -26.52 -13.77 11.13
CA ASN A 161 -26.12 -12.77 12.11
C ASN A 161 -25.44 -13.41 13.34
N ALA A 162 -24.45 -12.70 13.90
CA ALA A 162 -23.60 -13.10 15.03
C ALA A 162 -24.21 -12.86 16.41
N GLY A 163 -25.38 -12.23 16.50
CA GLY A 163 -26.19 -12.09 17.70
C GLY A 163 -27.42 -13.01 17.73
N LEU A 164 -28.27 -12.87 18.75
CA LEU A 164 -29.38 -13.77 19.07
C LEU A 164 -30.53 -13.77 18.04
N SER A 165 -30.63 -12.72 17.24
CA SER A 165 -31.59 -12.59 16.13
C SER A 165 -31.03 -11.72 15.03
N THR A 166 -31.48 -11.92 13.79
CA THR A 166 -31.10 -11.04 12.68
C THR A 166 -31.54 -9.61 12.93
N CYS A 167 -31.04 -8.65 12.14
CA CYS A 167 -31.47 -7.26 12.26
C CYS A 167 -33.00 -7.08 12.06
N GLY A 168 -33.61 -7.92 11.23
CA GLY A 168 -35.06 -8.04 11.03
C GLY A 168 -35.80 -8.87 12.08
N GLY A 169 -35.09 -9.39 13.08
CA GLY A 169 -35.63 -10.15 14.22
C GLY A 169 -35.92 -11.62 13.92
N PHE A 170 -35.31 -12.22 12.91
CA PHE A 170 -35.44 -13.64 12.54
C PHE A 170 -34.42 -14.52 13.27
N ALA A 171 -34.45 -15.83 13.01
CA ALA A 171 -33.46 -16.76 13.56
C ALA A 171 -32.05 -16.39 13.06
N ALA A 172 -31.10 -16.26 13.98
CA ALA A 172 -29.70 -15.97 13.72
C ALA A 172 -28.80 -17.09 14.24
N SER A 173 -27.50 -17.05 13.89
CA SER A 173 -26.60 -18.18 14.05
C SER A 173 -25.84 -18.23 15.37
N LEU A 174 -25.95 -17.21 16.23
CA LEU A 174 -25.30 -17.24 17.54
C LEU A 174 -25.73 -18.49 18.36
N GLY A 175 -24.77 -19.35 18.68
CA GLY A 175 -24.98 -20.61 19.41
C GLY A 175 -25.50 -21.79 18.57
N TYR A 176 -25.57 -21.63 17.25
CA TYR A 176 -26.00 -22.65 16.27
C TYR A 176 -25.11 -22.64 15.03
N GLU A 177 -23.89 -22.10 15.12
CA GLU A 177 -23.01 -21.82 13.98
C GLU A 177 -22.65 -23.07 13.19
N ASP A 178 -22.43 -24.20 13.90
CA ASP A 178 -22.13 -25.50 13.31
C ASP A 178 -23.34 -26.08 12.56
N VAL A 179 -24.52 -26.00 13.16
CA VAL A 179 -25.79 -26.44 12.55
C VAL A 179 -26.12 -25.59 11.32
N ASP A 180 -25.94 -24.28 11.41
CA ASP A 180 -26.29 -23.35 10.33
C ASP A 180 -25.30 -23.46 9.18
N ALA A 181 -23.99 -23.55 9.44
CA ALA A 181 -22.99 -23.79 8.41
C ALA A 181 -23.25 -25.12 7.67
N ALA A 182 -23.60 -26.19 8.40
CA ALA A 182 -23.98 -27.47 7.79
C ALA A 182 -25.28 -27.37 6.97
N THR A 183 -26.26 -26.59 7.45
CA THR A 183 -27.53 -26.36 6.77
C THR A 183 -27.32 -25.58 5.47
N PHE A 184 -26.54 -24.50 5.50
CA PHE A 184 -26.22 -23.68 4.33
C PHE A 184 -25.43 -24.48 3.29
N ALA A 185 -24.44 -25.27 3.72
CA ALA A 185 -23.71 -26.16 2.83
C ALA A 185 -24.62 -27.23 2.19
N LYS A 186 -25.55 -27.82 2.96
CA LYS A 186 -26.55 -28.79 2.47
C LYS A 186 -27.52 -28.16 1.45
N TRP A 187 -27.82 -26.88 1.57
CA TRP A 187 -28.63 -26.15 0.59
C TRP A 187 -27.83 -25.67 -0.63
N GLY A 188 -26.50 -25.75 -0.61
CA GLY A 188 -25.64 -25.30 -1.70
C GLY A 188 -25.38 -23.79 -1.69
N ILE A 189 -25.31 -23.17 -0.51
CA ILE A 189 -24.96 -21.76 -0.40
C ILE A 189 -23.45 -21.56 -0.60
N ASP A 190 -23.08 -20.59 -1.43
CA ASP A 190 -21.69 -20.27 -1.80
C ASP A 190 -21.11 -19.08 -1.02
N TYR A 191 -21.98 -18.23 -0.49
CA TYR A 191 -21.62 -16.97 0.14
C TYR A 191 -22.47 -16.72 1.40
N LEU A 192 -21.85 -16.30 2.50
CA LEU A 192 -22.55 -15.92 3.72
C LEU A 192 -22.30 -14.44 4.02
N LYS A 193 -23.39 -13.66 4.04
CA LYS A 193 -23.41 -12.33 4.67
C LYS A 193 -23.72 -12.51 6.15
N TYR A 194 -22.89 -11.94 7.03
CA TYR A 194 -22.97 -12.17 8.48
C TYR A 194 -22.91 -10.87 9.26
N ASP A 195 -24.06 -10.46 9.81
CA ASP A 195 -24.21 -9.19 10.52
C ASP A 195 -23.99 -9.31 12.04
N ASN A 196 -24.10 -8.20 12.79
CA ASN A 196 -23.84 -8.13 14.22
C ASN A 196 -24.96 -7.44 15.04
N CYS A 197 -26.22 -7.68 14.69
CA CYS A 197 -27.40 -7.21 15.40
C CYS A 197 -27.78 -8.11 16.59
N ALA A 198 -28.47 -7.57 17.60
CA ALA A 198 -29.00 -8.31 18.75
C ALA A 198 -27.96 -9.17 19.49
N VAL A 199 -26.72 -8.70 19.56
CA VAL A 199 -25.64 -9.30 20.36
C VAL A 199 -26.00 -9.19 21.84
N PRO A 200 -25.82 -10.25 22.66
CA PRO A 200 -26.01 -10.17 24.11
C PRO A 200 -25.20 -9.02 24.71
N GLU A 201 -25.78 -8.28 25.64
CA GLU A 201 -25.14 -7.12 26.29
C GLU A 201 -23.80 -7.49 26.96
N GLU A 202 -23.69 -8.72 27.48
CA GLU A 202 -22.45 -9.26 28.07
C GLU A 202 -21.32 -9.49 27.06
N TRP A 203 -21.61 -9.46 25.75
CA TRP A 203 -20.65 -9.59 24.65
C TRP A 203 -20.42 -8.25 23.94
N TRP A 204 -20.97 -7.16 24.47
CA TRP A 204 -20.63 -5.84 24.00
C TRP A 204 -19.24 -5.51 24.53
N ASP A 205 -18.36 -5.07 23.64
CA ASP A 205 -17.12 -4.44 24.08
C ASP A 205 -17.51 -3.22 24.93
N ASP A 206 -16.98 -3.16 26.16
CA ASP A 206 -17.23 -2.05 27.07
C ASP A 206 -16.47 -0.82 26.57
N TRP A 207 -17.03 -0.18 25.53
CA TRP A 207 -16.47 0.99 24.87
C TRP A 207 -16.31 2.19 25.81
N LYS A 208 -16.83 2.11 27.04
CA LYS A 208 -16.66 3.10 28.11
C LYS A 208 -15.57 2.73 29.13
N ALA A 209 -15.22 1.45 29.28
CA ALA A 209 -14.11 1.03 30.15
C ALA A 209 -12.73 1.41 29.60
N SER A 210 -12.64 1.71 28.30
CA SER A 210 -11.47 2.32 27.65
C SER A 210 -11.42 3.86 27.79
N TRP A 211 -12.31 4.47 28.59
CA TRP A 211 -12.44 5.94 28.72
C TRP A 211 -12.56 6.47 30.17
N PRO A 212 -11.61 6.20 31.10
CA PRO A 212 -11.18 7.31 31.96
C PRO A 212 -9.73 7.22 32.48
N LEU A 213 -8.88 8.13 32.01
CA LEU A 213 -7.77 8.69 32.82
C LEU A 213 -7.71 10.22 32.70
N LEU A 214 -8.85 10.92 32.57
CA LEU A 214 -8.92 12.38 32.70
C LEU A 214 -10.23 12.81 33.36
N ALA A 215 -10.38 12.48 34.64
CA ALA A 215 -11.26 13.23 35.53
C ALA A 215 -10.68 13.19 36.95
N LEU A 216 -9.88 14.19 37.29
CA LEU A 216 -9.61 14.58 38.68
C LEU A 216 -10.91 15.12 39.31
N PRO A 217 -11.24 14.70 40.54
CA PRO A 217 -11.86 15.62 41.48
C PRO A 217 -10.95 15.84 42.69
N LEU A 218 -10.75 17.12 42.98
CA LEU A 218 -10.26 17.63 44.25
C LEU A 218 -11.11 17.11 45.43
N LEU A 219 -10.42 16.92 46.58
CA LEU A 219 -10.90 16.81 47.97
C LEU A 219 -11.49 15.47 48.44
N ALA A 220 -10.70 14.72 49.23
CA ALA A 220 -10.88 14.59 50.69
C ALA A 220 -9.86 13.63 51.34
N GLU A 221 -9.20 14.15 52.38
CA GLU A 221 -8.69 13.52 53.61
C GLU A 221 -7.76 12.29 53.61
N VAL A 222 -6.60 12.52 54.24
CA VAL A 222 -5.60 11.55 54.73
C VAL A 222 -6.13 10.88 56.02
N PRO A 223 -5.84 9.59 56.25
CA PRO A 223 -4.92 9.28 57.34
C PRO A 223 -3.87 8.21 57.00
N ALA A 224 -2.71 8.40 57.65
CA ALA A 224 -1.50 7.59 57.61
C ALA A 224 -1.64 6.21 58.26
N THR A 225 -0.81 5.24 57.88
CA THR A 225 0.34 4.76 58.70
C THR A 225 1.03 3.49 58.15
N TYR A 226 2.38 3.55 58.14
CA TYR A 226 3.42 2.50 58.30
C TYR A 226 3.50 1.28 57.35
N ALA A 227 4.66 0.70 57.01
CA ALA A 227 6.07 1.06 56.96
C ALA A 227 6.89 -0.15 56.42
N GLN A 228 8.12 0.13 55.98
CA GLN A 228 9.34 -0.70 56.00
C GLN A 228 9.75 -1.59 54.80
N ASP A 229 10.89 -1.16 54.24
CA ASP A 229 12.15 -1.90 54.00
C ASP A 229 12.19 -3.06 53.00
N ALA A 230 12.93 -2.85 51.90
CA ALA A 230 14.18 -3.58 51.67
C ALA A 230 15.01 -2.95 50.52
N GLN A 231 16.19 -2.46 50.88
CA GLN A 231 17.32 -2.21 49.98
C GLN A 231 18.01 -3.55 49.63
N GLN A 232 18.41 -3.77 48.38
CA GLN A 232 19.82 -3.93 47.97
C GLN A 232 19.99 -4.33 46.48
N PRO A 233 21.13 -3.97 45.84
CA PRO A 233 21.36 -4.11 44.40
C PRO A 233 22.07 -5.42 44.04
N LEU A 234 21.81 -5.94 42.84
CA LEU A 234 22.57 -7.07 42.28
C LEU A 234 23.56 -6.61 41.21
N LYS A 235 24.79 -7.09 41.41
CA LYS A 235 26.02 -6.88 40.65
C LYS A 235 25.95 -7.49 39.24
N GLU A 236 26.62 -6.84 38.30
CA GLU A 236 27.11 -7.45 37.06
C GLU A 236 28.16 -8.54 37.33
N PRO A 237 28.27 -9.51 36.40
CA PRO A 237 29.55 -10.10 36.08
C PRO A 237 29.90 -9.98 34.58
N SER A 238 31.15 -9.61 34.39
CA SER A 238 31.98 -9.57 33.19
C SER A 238 32.30 -10.95 32.59
N ASP A 239 32.63 -10.91 31.30
CA ASP A 239 33.41 -11.87 30.49
C ASP A 239 32.83 -13.26 30.19
N MET A 240 32.44 -13.45 28.91
CA MET A 240 32.72 -14.69 28.18
C MET A 240 32.79 -14.48 26.66
N GLY A 241 33.97 -14.79 26.10
CA GLY A 241 34.12 -15.74 24.99
C GLY A 241 33.50 -15.38 23.63
N VAL A 242 34.38 -15.02 22.69
CA VAL A 242 34.12 -14.99 21.25
C VAL A 242 33.56 -16.33 20.77
N ILE A 243 32.28 -16.35 20.34
CA ILE A 243 31.68 -17.40 19.54
C ILE A 243 31.21 -16.78 18.22
N ARG A 244 31.82 -17.21 17.11
CA ARG A 244 31.35 -16.95 15.75
C ARG A 244 30.00 -17.67 15.56
N ASN A 245 28.90 -16.93 15.54
CA ASN A 245 27.60 -17.44 15.17
C ASN A 245 27.30 -17.08 13.70
N ILE A 246 27.07 -18.13 12.91
CA ILE A 246 26.42 -18.08 11.60
C ILE A 246 24.95 -17.69 11.89
N LEU A 247 24.54 -16.50 11.47
CA LEU A 247 23.13 -16.11 11.47
C LEU A 247 22.40 -16.82 10.32
N PRO A 248 21.29 -17.54 10.56
CA PRO A 248 20.30 -17.73 9.53
C PRO A 248 19.52 -16.43 9.37
N ALA A 249 19.45 -15.95 8.12
CA ALA A 249 18.62 -14.85 7.67
C ALA A 249 17.13 -15.16 7.92
N GLY A 250 16.35 -14.10 8.17
CA GLY A 250 14.90 -14.12 8.06
C GLY A 250 14.13 -14.06 9.37
N LEU A 251 14.21 -12.93 10.09
CA LEU A 251 13.05 -12.48 10.86
C LEU A 251 12.20 -11.62 9.91
N ALA A 252 11.21 -12.24 9.29
CA ALA A 252 10.12 -11.47 8.68
C ALA A 252 9.31 -10.88 9.84
N LEU A 253 9.30 -9.54 9.95
CA LEU A 253 8.34 -8.82 10.78
C LEU A 253 6.95 -9.17 10.25
N ALA A 254 6.17 -9.91 11.04
CA ALA A 254 4.76 -10.13 10.76
C ALA A 254 4.04 -8.80 10.98
N THR A 255 3.67 -8.14 9.89
CA THR A 255 2.75 -7.01 9.94
C THR A 255 1.39 -7.52 10.39
N THR A 256 0.91 -7.02 11.52
CA THR A 256 -0.52 -7.07 11.82
C THR A 256 -1.21 -6.32 10.69
N GLY A 257 -2.11 -6.99 9.96
CA GLY A 257 -2.87 -6.33 8.89
C GLY A 257 -3.74 -5.24 9.49
N ALA A 258 -3.25 -4.01 9.47
CA ALA A 258 -4.00 -2.79 9.68
C ALA A 258 -5.30 -2.82 8.84
N ALA A 259 -6.42 -2.43 9.43
CA ALA A 259 -7.69 -2.30 8.73
C ALA A 259 -7.61 -1.14 7.71
N GLN A 260 -7.73 -1.47 6.43
CA GLN A 260 -7.56 -0.48 5.36
C GLN A 260 -8.66 0.60 5.36
N LEU A 261 -8.27 1.88 5.35
CA LEU A 261 -9.19 3.00 5.13
C LEU A 261 -9.67 2.99 3.68
N THR A 262 -10.94 2.71 3.46
CA THR A 262 -11.57 2.78 2.14
C THR A 262 -12.54 3.96 2.09
N SER A 263 -12.57 4.64 0.95
CA SER A 263 -13.42 5.81 0.73
C SER A 263 -14.46 5.58 -0.37
N PRO A 264 -15.64 6.22 -0.28
CA PRO A 264 -16.65 6.17 -1.33
C PRO A 264 -16.09 6.52 -2.72
N GLY A 265 -16.62 5.86 -3.75
CA GLY A 265 -16.25 6.14 -5.14
C GLY A 265 -14.82 5.74 -5.54
N GLY A 266 -14.07 5.02 -4.70
CA GLY A 266 -12.71 4.61 -5.03
C GLY A 266 -11.63 5.64 -4.68
N VAL A 267 -11.97 6.73 -3.98
CA VAL A 267 -11.04 7.82 -3.67
C VAL A 267 -9.84 7.31 -2.87
N GLY A 268 -8.63 7.59 -3.33
CA GLY A 268 -7.39 7.12 -2.69
C GLY A 268 -7.06 5.64 -2.87
N ARG A 269 -7.89 4.86 -3.60
CA ARG A 269 -7.57 3.48 -3.95
C ARG A 269 -6.24 3.39 -4.70
N LEU A 270 -6.03 4.28 -5.67
CA LEU A 270 -4.78 4.43 -6.42
C LEU A 270 -4.02 5.66 -5.90
N PRO A 271 -2.69 5.75 -6.13
CA PRO A 271 -1.92 6.93 -5.75
C PRO A 271 -2.53 8.21 -6.33
N ALA A 272 -2.52 9.31 -5.57
CA ALA A 272 -3.02 10.60 -6.07
C ALA A 272 -2.10 11.17 -7.15
N LEU A 273 -2.69 11.68 -8.24
CA LEU A 273 -1.98 12.36 -9.32
C LEU A 273 -2.45 13.82 -9.36
N GLY A 274 -1.51 14.76 -9.36
CA GLY A 274 -1.86 16.16 -9.36
C GLY A 274 -0.67 17.10 -9.38
N TRP A 275 -0.88 18.29 -8.82
CA TRP A 275 0.10 19.35 -8.71
C TRP A 275 0.00 19.99 -7.32
N ASN A 276 1.13 20.42 -6.74
CA ASN A 276 1.19 21.15 -5.48
C ASN A 276 2.11 22.37 -5.61
N SER A 277 1.75 23.46 -4.93
CA SER A 277 2.44 24.75 -5.02
C SER A 277 3.82 24.83 -4.38
N TRP A 278 4.15 23.97 -3.42
CA TRP A 278 5.26 24.20 -2.49
C TRP A 278 6.63 24.32 -3.16
N ASN A 279 7.04 23.31 -3.93
CA ASN A 279 8.42 23.21 -4.44
C ASN A 279 8.80 24.39 -5.36
N GLU A 280 7.83 24.95 -6.09
CA GLU A 280 8.05 26.08 -6.98
C GLU A 280 7.79 27.44 -6.33
N TYR A 281 6.66 27.58 -5.63
CA TYR A 281 6.15 28.88 -5.20
C TYR A 281 6.39 29.17 -3.72
N GLY A 282 6.62 28.15 -2.88
CA GLY A 282 6.68 28.31 -1.43
C GLY A 282 5.46 29.10 -0.91
N CYS A 283 5.71 30.19 -0.18
CA CYS A 283 4.65 31.10 0.27
C CYS A 283 4.21 32.16 -0.75
N ASP A 284 4.86 32.29 -1.91
CA ASP A 284 4.53 33.27 -2.97
C ASP A 284 3.40 32.76 -3.86
N ILE A 285 2.23 32.59 -3.23
CA ILE A 285 1.02 32.04 -3.85
C ILE A 285 -0.14 33.03 -3.76
N ASP A 286 -1.00 33.00 -4.77
CA ASP A 286 -2.29 33.67 -4.80
C ASP A 286 -3.30 32.86 -5.62
N GLU A 287 -4.56 33.28 -5.61
CA GLU A 287 -5.65 32.66 -6.38
C GLU A 287 -5.28 32.41 -7.85
N SER A 288 -4.54 33.32 -8.49
CA SER A 288 -4.22 33.24 -9.91
C SER A 288 -3.29 32.08 -10.24
N VAL A 289 -2.38 31.73 -9.33
CA VAL A 289 -1.47 30.57 -9.49
C VAL A 289 -2.27 29.30 -9.71
N PHE A 290 -3.24 29.03 -8.84
CA PHE A 290 -4.03 27.80 -8.87
C PHE A 290 -4.96 27.74 -10.08
N LEU A 291 -5.61 28.85 -10.43
CA LEU A 291 -6.47 28.89 -11.62
C LEU A 291 -5.69 28.66 -12.91
N LYS A 292 -4.50 29.27 -13.06
CA LYS A 292 -3.62 29.04 -14.21
C LYS A 292 -3.14 27.60 -14.28
N VAL A 293 -2.71 27.02 -13.16
CA VAL A 293 -2.30 25.62 -13.09
C VAL A 293 -3.45 24.70 -13.50
N GLY A 294 -4.67 24.95 -13.02
CA GLY A 294 -5.85 24.18 -13.43
C GLY A 294 -6.04 24.19 -14.95
N HIS A 295 -5.91 25.35 -15.60
CA HIS A 295 -5.95 25.43 -17.05
C HIS A 295 -4.78 24.68 -17.72
N HIS A 296 -3.55 24.81 -17.20
CA HIS A 296 -2.40 24.10 -17.76
C HIS A 296 -2.49 22.58 -17.65
N LEU A 297 -3.04 22.03 -16.56
CA LEU A 297 -3.27 20.59 -16.46
C LEU A 297 -4.21 20.09 -17.58
N VAL A 298 -5.22 20.90 -17.93
CA VAL A 298 -6.13 20.59 -19.05
C VAL A 298 -5.43 20.78 -20.40
N ASP A 299 -4.84 21.95 -20.63
CA ASP A 299 -4.27 22.35 -21.92
C ASP A 299 -3.09 21.48 -22.34
N TYR A 300 -2.31 20.97 -21.38
CA TYR A 300 -1.18 20.08 -21.62
C TYR A 300 -1.57 18.59 -21.61
N GLY A 301 -2.86 18.26 -21.45
CA GLY A 301 -3.36 16.89 -21.47
C GLY A 301 -2.98 16.06 -20.22
N LEU A 302 -2.43 16.69 -19.18
CA LEU A 302 -2.08 16.02 -17.93
C LEU A 302 -3.34 15.53 -17.20
N LYS A 303 -4.43 16.30 -17.25
CA LYS A 303 -5.72 15.86 -16.72
C LYS A 303 -6.17 14.52 -17.33
N ASP A 304 -6.03 14.36 -18.64
CA ASP A 304 -6.45 13.14 -19.34
C ASP A 304 -5.56 11.94 -19.01
N LEU A 305 -4.35 12.17 -18.46
CA LEU A 305 -3.49 11.14 -17.89
C LEU A 305 -3.81 10.80 -16.43
N GLY A 306 -4.69 11.58 -15.78
CA GLY A 306 -5.10 11.36 -14.39
C GLY A 306 -4.61 12.41 -13.39
N TYR A 307 -3.83 13.41 -13.81
CA TYR A 307 -3.44 14.53 -12.95
C TYR A 307 -4.64 15.43 -12.66
N GLU A 308 -5.40 15.08 -11.62
CA GLU A 308 -6.69 15.68 -11.31
C GLU A 308 -6.65 16.64 -10.12
N TYR A 309 -5.66 16.55 -9.23
CA TYR A 309 -5.59 17.40 -8.04
C TYR A 309 -4.77 18.69 -8.27
N VAL A 310 -5.33 19.85 -7.89
CA VAL A 310 -4.63 21.13 -7.76
C VAL A 310 -4.55 21.47 -6.27
N ASN A 311 -3.41 21.20 -5.66
CA ASN A 311 -3.25 21.26 -4.21
C ASN A 311 -2.64 22.60 -3.77
N ILE A 312 -3.35 23.27 -2.86
CA ILE A 312 -2.88 24.45 -2.13
C ILE A 312 -2.05 23.96 -0.95
N ASP A 313 -0.77 24.31 -0.92
CA ASP A 313 0.12 24.01 0.22
C ASP A 313 0.05 25.09 1.31
N ASP A 314 1.05 25.18 2.18
CA ASP A 314 1.09 26.15 3.27
C ASP A 314 1.00 27.63 2.80
N CYS A 315 0.86 28.54 3.76
CA CYS A 315 0.82 29.99 3.56
C CYS A 315 -0.43 30.55 2.87
N TRP A 316 -1.52 29.77 2.82
CA TRP A 316 -2.79 30.19 2.20
C TRP A 316 -3.71 31.02 3.13
N SER A 317 -3.57 30.86 4.45
CA SER A 317 -4.43 31.50 5.44
C SER A 317 -3.85 32.82 5.97
N ASP A 318 -4.68 33.65 6.60
CA ASP A 318 -4.24 34.91 7.18
C ASP A 318 -3.36 34.63 8.41
N LYS A 319 -2.07 35.00 8.32
CA LYS A 319 -1.10 34.73 9.37
C LYS A 319 -1.35 35.52 10.67
N VAL A 320 -2.01 36.67 10.57
CA VAL A 320 -2.24 37.61 11.69
C VAL A 320 -3.57 37.32 12.36
N LEU A 321 -4.65 37.27 11.58
CA LEU A 321 -5.99 36.99 12.09
C LEU A 321 -6.15 35.54 12.50
N ARG A 322 -5.51 34.60 11.78
CA ARG A 322 -5.49 33.15 12.02
C ARG A 322 -6.88 32.50 11.93
N ARG A 323 -7.74 32.75 12.91
CA ARG A 323 -9.08 32.16 13.04
C ARG A 323 -10.13 33.22 13.35
N ASP A 324 -11.36 32.99 12.90
CA ASP A 324 -12.48 33.84 13.25
C ASP A 324 -12.80 33.74 14.75
N ASN A 325 -13.06 34.87 15.39
CA ASN A 325 -13.27 34.90 16.84
C ASN A 325 -14.56 34.21 17.28
N THR A 326 -15.55 34.07 16.40
CA THR A 326 -16.86 33.48 16.67
C THR A 326 -16.93 32.03 16.20
N THR A 327 -16.71 31.78 14.91
CA THR A 327 -16.84 30.45 14.31
C THR A 327 -15.63 29.57 14.56
N LYS A 328 -14.47 30.17 14.89
CA LYS A 328 -13.17 29.52 15.00
C LYS A 328 -12.64 28.91 13.70
N GLU A 329 -13.31 29.11 12.57
CA GLU A 329 -12.84 28.70 11.24
C GLU A 329 -11.50 29.41 10.92
N ILE A 330 -10.58 28.73 10.23
CA ILE A 330 -9.36 29.35 9.70
C ILE A 330 -9.74 30.45 8.70
N ILE A 331 -9.17 31.64 8.85
CA ILE A 331 -9.44 32.77 7.95
C ILE A 331 -8.51 32.66 6.73
N PRO A 332 -9.03 32.59 5.49
CA PRO A 332 -8.20 32.73 4.29
C PRO A 332 -7.48 34.08 4.25
N ASP A 333 -6.28 34.14 3.70
CA ASP A 333 -5.66 35.43 3.37
C ASP A 333 -6.42 36.05 2.20
N TYR A 334 -7.31 37.01 2.47
CA TYR A 334 -8.12 37.67 1.44
C TYR A 334 -7.34 38.66 0.56
N VAL A 335 -6.05 38.90 0.83
CA VAL A 335 -5.18 39.59 -0.12
C VAL A 335 -4.74 38.60 -1.22
N LYS A 336 -4.37 37.38 -0.82
CA LYS A 336 -3.99 36.30 -1.75
C LYS A 336 -5.18 35.65 -2.45
N PHE A 337 -6.29 35.49 -1.73
CA PHE A 337 -7.52 34.84 -2.18
C PHE A 337 -8.70 35.81 -2.02
N PRO A 338 -8.79 36.87 -2.84
CA PRO A 338 -9.81 37.91 -2.67
C PRO A 338 -11.24 37.40 -2.75
N ASN A 339 -11.47 36.27 -3.43
CA ASN A 339 -12.78 35.62 -3.52
C ASN A 339 -12.94 34.43 -2.55
N GLY A 340 -11.91 34.14 -1.74
CA GLY A 340 -11.86 33.04 -0.78
C GLY A 340 -11.61 31.66 -1.41
N ILE A 341 -11.26 30.69 -0.57
CA ILE A 341 -10.87 29.33 -1.01
C ILE A 341 -12.01 28.60 -1.72
N LYS A 342 -13.26 28.79 -1.30
CA LYS A 342 -14.41 28.20 -1.99
C LYS A 342 -14.48 28.63 -3.46
N HIS A 343 -14.14 29.87 -3.79
CA HIS A 343 -14.14 30.33 -5.18
C HIS A 343 -13.11 29.57 -6.01
N VAL A 344 -11.88 29.40 -5.48
CA VAL A 344 -10.84 28.58 -6.12
C VAL A 344 -11.36 27.16 -6.37
N ALA A 345 -11.94 26.52 -5.35
CA ALA A 345 -12.53 25.19 -5.47
C ALA A 345 -13.57 25.13 -6.59
N ASP A 346 -14.54 26.05 -6.59
CA ASP A 346 -15.61 26.10 -7.58
C ASP A 346 -15.06 26.28 -9.01
N GLU A 347 -14.05 27.13 -9.23
CA GLU A 347 -13.44 27.32 -10.55
C GLU A 347 -12.63 26.10 -11.01
N ILE A 348 -11.86 25.47 -10.12
CA ILE A 348 -11.12 24.24 -10.43
C ILE A 348 -12.09 23.08 -10.75
N HIS A 349 -13.19 22.96 -10.02
CA HIS A 349 -14.23 21.96 -10.30
C HIS A 349 -14.90 22.16 -11.66
N LYS A 350 -15.08 23.40 -12.13
CA LYS A 350 -15.60 23.67 -13.49
C LYS A 350 -14.68 23.15 -14.60
N LEU A 351 -13.38 23.02 -14.32
CA LEU A 351 -12.43 22.38 -15.23
C LEU A 351 -12.49 20.85 -15.15
N GLY A 352 -13.33 20.28 -14.27
CA GLY A 352 -13.40 18.85 -13.97
C GLY A 352 -12.17 18.33 -13.25
N LEU A 353 -11.47 19.20 -12.51
CA LEU A 353 -10.36 18.87 -11.63
C LEU A 353 -10.86 18.87 -10.17
N LYS A 354 -9.98 18.46 -9.26
CA LYS A 354 -10.14 18.42 -7.81
C LYS A 354 -9.21 19.43 -7.16
N VAL A 355 -9.58 19.93 -5.98
CA VAL A 355 -8.74 20.87 -5.24
C VAL A 355 -8.30 20.27 -3.91
N GLY A 356 -7.01 20.41 -3.58
CA GLY A 356 -6.49 20.08 -2.27
C GLY A 356 -6.19 21.31 -1.42
N ILE A 357 -6.16 21.13 -0.12
CA ILE A 357 -5.69 22.11 0.84
C ILE A 357 -4.67 21.50 1.80
N TYR A 358 -4.03 22.37 2.56
CA TYR A 358 -3.02 22.01 3.53
C TYR A 358 -3.40 22.48 4.94
N SER A 359 -3.11 21.64 5.93
CA SER A 359 -3.04 22.02 7.33
C SER A 359 -2.01 21.16 8.05
N ASN A 360 -1.99 21.22 9.38
CA ASN A 360 -0.96 20.60 10.20
C ASN A 360 -1.54 20.03 11.52
N ALA A 361 -1.03 18.86 11.92
CA ALA A 361 -1.36 18.13 13.15
C ALA A 361 -0.63 18.69 14.39
N GLY A 362 -0.53 20.00 14.50
CA GLY A 362 0.17 20.74 15.55
C GLY A 362 -0.42 22.15 15.73
N LEU A 363 0.20 22.99 16.57
CA LEU A 363 -0.36 24.30 16.95
C LEU A 363 -0.26 25.38 15.85
N SER A 364 0.67 25.22 14.92
CA SER A 364 0.82 26.06 13.73
C SER A 364 1.34 25.23 12.58
N THR A 365 1.11 25.67 11.35
CA THR A 365 1.73 25.05 10.18
C THR A 365 3.26 25.21 10.22
N CYS A 366 3.98 24.53 9.33
CA CYS A 366 5.43 24.68 9.22
C CYS A 366 5.85 26.14 8.94
N GLY A 367 5.08 26.84 8.09
CA GLY A 367 5.19 28.27 7.81
C GLY A 367 4.66 29.19 8.92
N GLY A 368 4.17 28.64 10.03
CA GLY A 368 3.69 29.38 11.20
C GLY A 368 2.27 29.94 11.09
N PHE A 369 1.43 29.40 10.20
CA PHE A 369 0.03 29.79 10.02
C PHE A 369 -0.90 29.02 10.98
N ALA A 370 -2.21 29.29 10.94
CA ALA A 370 -3.19 28.54 11.72
C ALA A 370 -3.20 27.06 11.28
N ALA A 371 -3.21 26.15 12.27
CA ALA A 371 -3.22 24.71 12.07
C ALA A 371 -4.33 24.05 12.89
N SER A 372 -4.52 22.74 12.76
CA SER A 372 -5.78 22.07 13.11
C SER A 372 -5.76 21.25 14.40
N LEU A 373 -4.64 21.14 15.13
CA LEU A 373 -4.64 20.41 16.39
C LEU A 373 -5.60 21.05 17.40
N GLY A 374 -6.60 20.28 17.84
CA GLY A 374 -7.68 20.73 18.75
C GLY A 374 -8.82 21.51 18.06
N TYR A 375 -8.82 21.59 16.74
CA TYR A 375 -9.85 22.22 15.90
C TYR A 375 -10.26 21.32 14.72
N GLU A 376 -9.99 20.01 14.82
CA GLU A 376 -10.15 19.06 13.72
C GLU A 376 -11.58 19.01 13.19
N ASP A 377 -12.57 19.09 14.07
CA ASP A 377 -14.00 19.06 13.74
C ASP A 377 -14.42 20.29 12.94
N ILE A 378 -14.01 21.48 13.40
CA ILE A 378 -14.28 22.77 12.76
C ILE A 378 -13.57 22.84 11.41
N ASP A 379 -12.31 22.42 11.35
CA ASP A 379 -11.51 22.52 10.13
C ASP A 379 -11.98 21.52 9.07
N ALA A 380 -12.27 20.26 9.44
CA ALA A 380 -12.84 19.27 8.53
C ALA A 380 -14.18 19.76 7.94
N ALA A 381 -15.07 20.31 8.79
CA ALA A 381 -16.33 20.90 8.33
C ALA A 381 -16.12 22.12 7.42
N THR A 382 -15.11 22.95 7.71
CA THR A 382 -14.76 24.12 6.90
C THR A 382 -14.26 23.69 5.52
N PHE A 383 -13.35 22.71 5.45
CA PHE A 383 -12.82 22.19 4.19
C PHE A 383 -13.93 21.54 3.35
N ALA A 384 -14.81 20.76 3.96
CA ALA A 384 -15.97 20.19 3.29
C ALA A 384 -16.91 21.27 2.74
N LYS A 385 -17.22 22.30 3.54
CA LYS A 385 -18.03 23.46 3.17
C LYS A 385 -17.43 24.26 2.00
N TRP A 386 -16.11 24.34 1.90
CA TRP A 386 -15.43 25.00 0.78
C TRP A 386 -15.32 24.13 -0.47
N GLY A 387 -15.64 22.83 -0.39
CA GLY A 387 -15.52 21.93 -1.52
C GLY A 387 -14.12 21.35 -1.71
N ILE A 388 -13.30 21.26 -0.67
CA ILE A 388 -11.99 20.61 -0.77
C ILE A 388 -12.14 19.11 -1.03
N ASP A 389 -11.30 18.54 -1.90
CA ASP A 389 -11.27 17.11 -2.26
C ASP A 389 -10.09 16.36 -1.63
N TYR A 390 -9.04 17.07 -1.20
CA TYR A 390 -7.80 16.49 -0.70
C TYR A 390 -7.24 17.31 0.46
N LEU A 391 -6.70 16.64 1.48
CA LEU A 391 -6.00 17.29 2.58
C LEU A 391 -4.59 16.71 2.72
N LYS A 392 -3.56 17.56 2.51
CA LYS A 392 -2.21 17.33 3.02
C LYS A 392 -2.16 17.79 4.48
N TYR A 393 -1.75 16.91 5.39
CA TYR A 393 -1.78 17.18 6.81
C TYR A 393 -0.42 16.95 7.45
N ASP A 394 0.21 18.03 7.90
CA ASP A 394 1.63 18.07 8.26
C ASP A 394 1.92 17.78 9.74
N ASN A 395 3.20 17.77 10.13
CA ASN A 395 3.66 17.30 11.45
C ASN A 395 4.54 18.32 12.23
N CYS A 396 4.49 19.60 11.87
CA CYS A 396 5.18 20.69 12.54
C CYS A 396 4.52 21.16 13.86
N ALA A 397 5.30 21.86 14.69
CA ALA A 397 4.83 22.57 15.89
C ALA A 397 3.95 21.73 16.84
N VAL A 398 4.33 20.46 17.05
CA VAL A 398 3.68 19.56 18.01
C VAL A 398 4.08 19.99 19.43
N PRO A 399 3.11 20.34 20.31
CA PRO A 399 3.42 20.79 21.66
C PRO A 399 3.86 19.62 22.55
N GLU A 400 4.59 19.90 23.62
CA GLU A 400 5.27 18.89 24.46
C GLU A 400 4.32 17.81 25.01
N GLU A 401 3.09 18.18 25.38
CA GLU A 401 2.06 17.24 25.85
C GLU A 401 1.68 16.18 24.79
N TRP A 402 1.91 16.50 23.52
CA TRP A 402 1.62 15.67 22.35
C TRP A 402 2.86 15.03 21.74
N TRP A 403 4.03 15.17 22.35
CA TRP A 403 5.23 14.42 21.93
C TRP A 403 5.03 12.92 22.11
N ASP A 404 5.62 12.13 21.22
CA ASP A 404 5.61 10.68 21.36
C ASP A 404 6.49 10.27 22.55
N ASP A 405 6.17 9.14 23.18
CA ASP A 405 7.01 8.64 24.27
C ASP A 405 8.39 8.22 23.73
N TRP A 406 8.44 7.65 22.53
CA TRP A 406 9.64 7.09 21.91
C TRP A 406 9.98 7.78 20.59
N LYS A 407 11.25 7.75 20.24
CA LYS A 407 11.80 8.35 19.02
C LYS A 407 11.76 7.36 17.86
N TYR A 408 11.21 7.81 16.73
CA TYR A 408 11.39 7.18 15.43
C TYR A 408 11.32 8.26 14.34
N VAL A 409 12.48 8.61 13.79
CA VAL A 409 12.69 9.72 12.86
C VAL A 409 13.73 9.27 11.83
N PRO A 410 13.31 8.61 10.73
CA PRO A 410 14.19 7.87 9.84
C PRO A 410 15.23 8.73 9.11
N GLU A 411 14.91 9.99 8.85
CA GLU A 411 15.81 10.92 8.18
C GLU A 411 17.03 11.31 9.03
N ASN A 412 16.98 11.12 10.34
CA ASN A 412 18.11 11.42 11.23
C ASN A 412 19.08 10.23 11.38
N TRP A 413 18.84 9.10 10.72
CA TRP A 413 19.68 7.92 10.90
C TRP A 413 21.01 7.98 10.12
N PHE A 414 22.10 7.56 10.77
CA PHE A 414 23.40 7.31 10.14
C PHE A 414 23.41 6.03 9.29
N GLY A 415 22.47 5.11 9.54
CA GLY A 415 22.36 3.81 8.87
C GLY A 415 20.92 3.34 8.76
N GLY A 416 20.65 2.43 7.83
CA GLY A 416 19.31 1.92 7.57
C GLY A 416 18.85 0.85 8.55
N PRO A 417 17.60 0.36 8.42
CA PRO A 417 17.09 -0.76 9.19
C PRO A 417 18.05 -1.98 9.15
N PRO A 418 18.25 -2.69 10.27
CA PRO A 418 17.63 -2.50 11.59
C PRO A 418 18.41 -1.51 12.50
N ASN A 419 19.34 -0.72 11.97
CA ASN A 419 20.21 0.17 12.75
C ASN A 419 19.56 1.51 13.14
N GLU A 420 18.25 1.51 13.40
CA GLU A 420 17.40 2.65 13.78
C GLU A 420 17.87 3.39 15.05
N LYS A 421 18.84 2.81 15.77
CA LYS A 421 19.43 3.35 17.01
C LYS A 421 20.60 4.32 16.77
N GLN A 422 21.03 4.48 15.51
CA GLN A 422 22.12 5.37 15.15
C GLN A 422 21.52 6.65 14.57
N ASP A 423 21.03 7.54 15.43
CA ASP A 423 20.59 8.88 15.00
C ASP A 423 21.67 9.95 15.21
N ASP A 424 21.57 11.05 14.46
CA ASP A 424 22.52 12.15 14.47
C ASP A 424 22.47 13.06 15.71
N GLY A 425 21.63 12.72 16.70
CA GLY A 425 21.43 13.50 17.92
C GLY A 425 20.55 14.73 17.73
N SER A 426 19.94 14.91 16.55
CA SER A 426 19.02 16.03 16.33
C SER A 426 17.81 15.95 17.28
N PRO A 427 17.37 17.09 17.85
CA PRO A 427 16.17 17.15 18.67
C PRO A 427 14.95 16.69 17.88
N VAL A 428 14.06 15.94 18.53
CA VAL A 428 12.81 15.43 17.96
C VAL A 428 11.68 15.55 18.98
N ASN A 429 10.44 15.46 18.51
CA ASN A 429 9.24 15.49 19.36
C ASN A 429 9.06 14.17 20.13
N SER A 430 10.01 13.84 21.02
CA SER A 430 10.00 12.63 21.86
C SER A 430 10.25 12.97 23.33
N LYS A 431 9.46 12.39 24.24
CA LYS A 431 9.61 12.58 25.69
C LYS A 431 10.85 11.89 26.26
N THR A 432 11.26 10.75 25.69
CA THR A 432 12.41 9.98 26.18
C THR A 432 13.69 10.23 25.40
N ASP A 433 13.57 10.72 24.15
CA ASP A 433 14.66 10.80 23.16
C ASP A 433 15.38 9.46 22.96
N LYS A 434 14.65 8.34 23.16
CA LYS A 434 15.17 6.98 23.02
C LYS A 434 14.35 6.21 21.98
N PRO A 435 14.97 5.23 21.29
CA PRO A 435 14.23 4.28 20.48
C PRO A 435 13.18 3.52 21.30
N ALA A 436 12.08 3.15 20.66
CA ALA A 436 11.02 2.38 21.30
C ALA A 436 11.51 1.00 21.75
N PRO A 437 10.96 0.44 22.84
CA PRO A 437 11.22 -0.95 23.21
C PRO A 437 10.69 -1.89 22.11
N PRO A 438 11.31 -3.07 21.91
CA PRO A 438 10.83 -4.05 20.94
C PRO A 438 9.36 -4.41 21.18
N GLY A 439 8.55 -4.41 20.12
CA GLY A 439 7.13 -4.71 20.19
C GLY A 439 6.24 -3.56 20.67
N TYR A 440 6.77 -2.34 20.80
CA TYR A 440 5.95 -1.15 20.99
C TYR A 440 4.97 -0.98 19.82
N ASP A 441 3.70 -0.76 20.15
CA ASP A 441 2.63 -0.57 19.18
C ASP A 441 2.50 0.92 18.82
N TRP A 442 3.04 1.29 17.66
CA TRP A 442 3.03 2.67 17.18
C TRP A 442 1.65 3.20 16.81
N SER A 443 0.65 2.34 16.60
CA SER A 443 -0.75 2.77 16.38
C SER A 443 -1.34 3.47 17.61
N THR A 444 -0.74 3.25 18.79
CA THR A 444 -1.11 3.89 20.07
C THR A 444 -0.30 5.14 20.39
N SER A 445 0.62 5.55 19.50
CA SER A 445 1.44 6.74 19.68
C SER A 445 0.62 8.04 19.63
N ASN A 446 1.18 9.13 20.17
CA ASN A 446 0.56 10.44 20.10
C ASN A 446 0.52 10.93 18.64
N SER A 447 1.51 10.59 17.82
CA SER A 447 1.46 10.85 16.38
C SER A 447 0.28 10.15 15.72
N ALA A 448 0.12 8.84 15.91
CA ALA A 448 -1.02 8.11 15.36
C ALA A 448 -2.36 8.68 15.83
N GLU A 449 -2.47 9.07 17.10
CA GLU A 449 -3.67 9.72 17.65
C GLU A 449 -3.98 11.06 16.96
N ARG A 450 -2.99 11.96 16.78
CA ARG A 450 -3.21 13.27 16.14
C ARG A 450 -3.72 13.15 14.71
N PHE A 451 -3.18 12.21 13.94
CA PHE A 451 -3.64 11.95 12.57
C PHE A 451 -5.02 11.27 12.54
N ARG A 452 -5.29 10.30 13.44
CA ARG A 452 -6.60 9.64 13.55
C ARG A 452 -7.72 10.62 13.91
N ARG A 453 -7.45 11.64 14.73
CA ARG A 453 -8.45 12.68 15.05
C ARG A 453 -8.94 13.39 13.81
N MET A 454 -8.04 13.85 12.94
CA MET A 454 -8.45 14.51 11.70
C MET A 454 -9.16 13.53 10.76
N ARG A 455 -8.69 12.28 10.62
CA ARG A 455 -9.43 11.24 9.88
C ARG A 455 -10.88 11.12 10.37
N ASP A 456 -11.08 10.99 11.67
CA ASP A 456 -12.41 10.77 12.26
C ASP A 456 -13.34 11.94 11.99
N GLU A 457 -12.83 13.17 11.97
CA GLU A 457 -13.62 14.35 11.62
C GLU A 457 -13.89 14.47 10.12
N LEU A 458 -12.95 14.09 9.25
CA LEU A 458 -13.18 14.02 7.80
C LEU A 458 -14.26 13.00 7.45
N LEU A 459 -14.28 11.84 8.13
CA LEU A 459 -15.27 10.78 7.90
C LEU A 459 -16.71 11.18 8.29
N LYS A 460 -16.88 12.20 9.14
CA LYS A 460 -18.20 12.74 9.50
C LYS A 460 -18.79 13.67 8.46
N GLN A 461 -18.01 14.11 7.47
CA GLN A 461 -18.46 15.09 6.48
C GLN A 461 -19.20 14.41 5.33
N ASP A 462 -20.19 15.09 4.76
CA ASP A 462 -20.94 14.61 3.57
C ASP A 462 -20.09 14.59 2.29
N ARG A 463 -18.86 15.11 2.36
CA ARG A 463 -17.90 15.18 1.25
C ARG A 463 -16.69 14.31 1.57
N THR A 464 -16.40 13.35 0.70
CA THR A 464 -15.17 12.56 0.78
C THR A 464 -13.96 13.43 0.46
N ILE A 465 -13.01 13.49 1.39
CA ILE A 465 -11.74 14.21 1.25
C ILE A 465 -10.63 13.17 1.32
N GLN A 466 -9.84 13.03 0.25
CA GLN A 466 -8.66 12.17 0.26
C GLN A 466 -7.63 12.72 1.26
N TYR A 467 -7.16 11.85 2.14
CA TYR A 467 -6.36 12.25 3.29
C TYR A 467 -4.90 11.78 3.17
N SER A 468 -3.96 12.73 3.16
CA SER A 468 -2.52 12.51 2.99
C SER A 468 -1.76 12.93 4.24
N LEU A 469 -1.11 11.95 4.88
CA LEU A 469 -0.37 12.14 6.12
C LEU A 469 1.05 12.62 5.80
N CYS A 470 1.33 13.91 5.95
CA CYS A 470 2.68 14.44 5.83
C CYS A 470 3.43 14.22 7.16
N ALA A 471 3.69 12.94 7.47
CA ALA A 471 4.28 12.46 8.73
C ALA A 471 5.80 12.19 8.65
N TRP A 472 6.40 12.31 7.46
CA TRP A 472 7.85 12.18 7.21
C TRP A 472 8.49 10.84 7.60
N GLY A 473 7.70 9.77 7.67
CA GLY A 473 8.14 8.45 8.15
C GLY A 473 8.19 8.37 9.68
N HIS A 474 7.81 9.44 10.40
CA HIS A 474 7.91 9.47 11.85
C HIS A 474 6.93 8.49 12.49
N ALA A 475 7.30 8.05 13.70
CA ALA A 475 6.47 7.18 14.51
C ALA A 475 6.02 5.89 13.80
N HIS A 476 6.86 5.32 12.93
CA HIS A 476 6.54 4.15 12.09
C HIS A 476 5.16 4.28 11.41
N VAL A 477 4.93 5.40 10.72
CA VAL A 477 3.65 5.65 10.05
C VAL A 477 3.25 4.52 9.10
N GLU A 478 4.19 3.74 8.55
CA GLU A 478 3.88 2.57 7.72
C GLU A 478 3.15 1.43 8.46
N GLN A 479 3.25 1.35 9.79
CA GLN A 479 2.50 0.38 10.61
C GLN A 479 1.06 0.84 10.86
N TRP A 480 0.91 2.17 10.87
CA TRP A 480 -0.24 3.01 11.14
C TRP A 480 -1.21 3.47 10.07
N GLY A 481 -0.58 3.79 8.94
CA GLY A 481 -1.02 4.84 8.05
C GLY A 481 -2.19 4.37 7.22
N ASN A 482 -2.21 3.09 6.90
CA ASN A 482 -3.29 2.46 6.14
C ASN A 482 -4.62 2.42 6.89
N ASP A 483 -4.61 2.44 8.22
CA ASP A 483 -5.81 2.65 9.05
C ASP A 483 -6.28 4.11 9.07
N THR A 484 -5.41 5.03 8.64
CA THR A 484 -5.54 6.45 8.99
C THR A 484 -5.77 7.37 7.80
N GLY A 485 -4.99 7.21 6.73
CA GLY A 485 -5.04 8.01 5.51
C GLY A 485 -4.79 7.16 4.28
N HIS A 486 -4.84 7.79 3.11
CA HIS A 486 -4.68 7.13 1.82
C HIS A 486 -3.23 7.15 1.33
N SER A 487 -2.42 8.04 1.87
CA SER A 487 -0.99 8.09 1.66
C SER A 487 -0.27 8.67 2.87
N TRP A 488 1.00 8.36 3.03
CA TRP A 488 1.80 8.90 4.13
C TRP A 488 3.25 9.13 3.71
N ARG A 489 3.74 10.36 3.95
CA ARG A 489 5.13 10.75 3.71
C ARG A 489 6.04 9.83 4.50
N MET A 490 7.05 9.27 3.83
CA MET A 490 7.96 8.26 4.39
C MET A 490 9.34 8.81 4.78
N TRP A 491 9.62 10.05 4.43
CA TRP A 491 10.91 10.69 4.68
C TRP A 491 10.74 12.20 4.80
N GLY A 492 11.77 12.88 5.30
CA GLY A 492 11.87 14.35 5.28
C GLY A 492 11.74 14.94 3.87
N ASP A 493 11.56 16.25 3.79
CA ASP A 493 11.22 16.93 2.53
C ASP A 493 12.25 16.69 1.43
N ILE A 494 11.80 16.63 0.19
CA ILE A 494 12.65 16.53 -1.00
C ILE A 494 13.27 17.89 -1.36
N TYR A 495 14.40 17.86 -2.07
CA TYR A 495 15.07 19.01 -2.65
C TYR A 495 15.57 18.63 -4.06
N PRO A 496 15.60 19.57 -5.04
CA PRO A 496 15.94 19.27 -6.44
C PRO A 496 17.45 19.12 -6.67
N VAL A 497 18.07 18.16 -5.97
CA VAL A 497 19.45 17.70 -6.11
C VAL A 497 19.50 16.19 -6.04
N TRP A 498 20.50 15.58 -6.67
CA TRP A 498 20.61 14.11 -6.67
C TRP A 498 21.04 13.53 -5.32
N HIS A 499 22.02 14.16 -4.66
CA HIS A 499 22.66 13.63 -3.45
C HIS A 499 22.51 14.53 -2.23
N GLY A 500 22.63 13.91 -1.06
CA GLY A 500 22.87 14.60 0.20
C GLY A 500 21.63 15.27 0.81
N LYS A 501 21.89 16.13 1.78
CA LYS A 501 20.90 16.89 2.53
C LYS A 501 21.12 18.38 2.25
N HIS A 502 20.04 19.11 1.97
CA HIS A 502 20.04 20.55 1.81
C HIS A 502 19.18 21.16 2.91
N GLU A 503 19.83 21.75 3.92
CA GLU A 503 19.16 22.21 5.14
C GLU A 503 18.34 21.09 5.81
N TRP A 504 17.01 21.15 5.73
CA TRP A 504 16.08 20.17 6.29
C TRP A 504 15.57 19.17 5.25
N SER A 505 15.87 19.42 3.98
CA SER A 505 15.41 18.65 2.82
C SER A 505 16.49 17.73 2.27
N TRP A 506 16.12 16.81 1.40
CA TRP A 506 16.95 15.68 0.96
C TRP A 506 16.94 15.52 -0.55
N GLY A 507 18.09 15.17 -1.10
CA GLY A 507 18.18 14.79 -2.50
C GLY A 507 17.44 13.50 -2.83
N ILE A 508 17.34 13.20 -4.12
CA ILE A 508 16.61 12.05 -4.66
C ILE A 508 17.18 10.71 -4.15
N ALA A 509 18.51 10.54 -4.18
CA ALA A 509 19.16 9.28 -3.84
C ALA A 509 18.98 8.84 -2.36
N PRO A 510 19.09 9.74 -1.34
CA PRO A 510 18.75 9.39 0.04
C PRO A 510 17.32 8.89 0.24
N ILE A 511 16.34 9.53 -0.41
CA ILE A 511 14.93 9.13 -0.33
C ILE A 511 14.73 7.74 -0.96
N LEU A 512 15.27 7.52 -2.17
CA LEU A 512 15.23 6.22 -2.84
C LEU A 512 15.91 5.11 -2.05
N ASN A 513 17.01 5.45 -1.37
CA ASN A 513 17.68 4.49 -0.51
C ASN A 513 16.76 4.07 0.65
N HIS A 514 16.04 5.00 1.29
CA HIS A 514 15.03 4.64 2.28
C HIS A 514 13.90 3.81 1.67
N ALA A 515 13.40 4.20 0.49
CA ALA A 515 12.35 3.46 -0.22
C ALA A 515 12.68 2.00 -0.49
N SER A 516 13.96 1.66 -0.68
CA SER A 516 14.39 0.28 -0.91
C SER A 516 14.14 -0.67 0.26
N PHE A 517 13.87 -0.14 1.46
CA PHE A 517 13.57 -0.94 2.65
C PHE A 517 12.08 -0.96 3.01
N PHE A 518 11.29 -0.06 2.44
CA PHE A 518 9.87 0.12 2.80
C PHE A 518 8.92 -0.04 1.61
N TRP A 519 9.41 -0.48 0.45
CA TRP A 519 8.58 -0.72 -0.75
C TRP A 519 7.34 -1.58 -0.48
N ASN A 520 7.41 -2.52 0.46
CA ASN A 520 6.37 -3.50 0.73
C ASN A 520 5.21 -2.98 1.58
N THR A 521 5.19 -1.70 1.95
CA THR A 521 4.10 -1.08 2.72
C THR A 521 3.15 -0.25 1.88
N SER A 522 3.37 -0.17 0.56
CA SER A 522 2.41 0.38 -0.41
C SER A 522 1.53 -0.71 -1.03
N ASP A 523 0.22 -0.50 -1.04
CA ASP A 523 -0.73 -1.27 -1.85
C ASP A 523 -1.97 -0.38 -2.13
N PHE A 524 -3.05 -0.94 -2.66
CA PHE A 524 -4.31 -0.21 -2.80
C PHE A 524 -4.66 0.53 -1.50
N TRP A 525 -5.30 1.69 -1.63
CA TRP A 525 -5.80 2.51 -0.52
C TRP A 525 -4.75 3.05 0.48
N GLY A 526 -3.48 2.67 0.36
CA GLY A 526 -2.44 3.07 1.29
C GLY A 526 -1.08 3.09 0.61
N HIS A 527 -0.62 4.29 0.28
CA HIS A 527 0.59 4.48 -0.52
C HIS A 527 1.66 5.21 0.28
N ASN A 528 2.85 4.64 0.34
CA ASN A 528 4.03 5.41 0.74
C ASN A 528 4.18 6.63 -0.17
N ASP A 529 4.28 7.80 0.44
CA ASP A 529 4.53 9.06 -0.24
C ASP A 529 6.02 9.42 -0.13
N TRP A 530 6.71 9.37 -1.27
CA TRP A 530 8.13 9.70 -1.40
C TRP A 530 8.36 11.20 -1.63
N ASP A 531 7.34 12.01 -1.35
CA ASP A 531 7.25 13.46 -1.52
C ASP A 531 6.99 13.91 -2.97
N MET A 532 6.65 15.18 -3.09
CA MET A 532 6.30 15.86 -4.34
C MET A 532 7.42 15.77 -5.38
N LEU A 533 7.05 15.82 -6.66
CA LEU A 533 7.99 15.70 -7.76
C LEU A 533 8.81 16.99 -7.96
N GLU A 534 10.11 16.83 -8.14
CA GLU A 534 11.09 17.88 -8.48
C GLU A 534 11.45 17.87 -9.99
N VAL A 535 10.68 17.17 -10.82
CA VAL A 535 10.92 17.00 -12.26
C VAL A 535 10.93 18.34 -12.98
N GLY A 536 12.11 18.85 -13.34
CA GLY A 536 12.29 20.14 -14.01
C GLY A 536 12.62 21.31 -13.08
N ASN A 537 12.78 21.05 -11.78
CA ASN A 537 13.20 22.04 -10.78
C ASN A 537 14.71 21.97 -10.52
N GLY A 538 15.25 23.06 -9.95
CA GLY A 538 16.65 23.15 -9.52
C GLY A 538 17.67 22.83 -10.62
N GLU A 539 18.69 22.06 -10.25
CA GLU A 539 19.79 21.69 -11.15
C GLU A 539 19.72 20.22 -11.60
N LEU A 540 18.59 19.53 -11.37
CA LEU A 540 18.42 18.16 -11.82
C LEU A 540 18.60 18.07 -13.34
N THR A 541 19.48 17.18 -13.76
CA THR A 541 19.66 16.87 -15.17
C THR A 541 18.41 16.18 -15.73
N LEU A 542 18.33 16.07 -17.06
CA LEU A 542 17.22 15.35 -17.69
C LEU A 542 17.23 13.85 -17.33
N ALA A 543 18.42 13.26 -17.14
CA ALA A 543 18.58 11.88 -16.70
C ALA A 543 18.08 11.70 -15.25
N GLU A 544 18.49 12.58 -14.34
CA GLU A 544 18.03 12.57 -12.95
C GLU A 544 16.52 12.80 -12.85
N SER A 545 15.97 13.70 -13.69
CA SER A 545 14.52 13.93 -13.80
C SER A 545 13.77 12.67 -14.26
N ARG A 546 14.31 11.93 -15.24
CA ARG A 546 13.75 10.64 -15.68
C ARG A 546 13.79 9.61 -14.55
N SER A 547 14.93 9.47 -13.89
CA SER A 547 15.12 8.53 -12.78
C SER A 547 14.17 8.82 -11.61
N HIS A 548 14.06 10.08 -11.22
CA HIS A 548 13.15 10.53 -10.18
C HIS A 548 11.70 10.18 -10.52
N PHE A 549 11.22 10.56 -11.72
CA PHE A 549 9.85 10.26 -12.12
C PHE A 549 9.56 8.76 -12.21
N ALA A 550 10.45 8.00 -12.87
CA ALA A 550 10.26 6.57 -13.08
C ALA A 550 10.24 5.79 -11.76
N LEU A 551 11.12 6.12 -10.81
CA LEU A 551 11.16 5.39 -9.54
C LEU A 551 10.02 5.81 -8.61
N TRP A 552 9.56 7.06 -8.63
CA TRP A 552 8.33 7.43 -7.91
C TRP A 552 7.11 6.70 -8.46
N ALA A 553 7.02 6.57 -9.79
CA ALA A 553 5.97 5.78 -10.43
C ALA A 553 6.08 4.29 -10.06
N ALA A 554 7.29 3.72 -10.12
CA ALA A 554 7.58 2.33 -9.77
C ALA A 554 7.24 2.01 -8.30
N LEU A 555 7.51 2.95 -7.40
CA LEU A 555 7.25 2.84 -5.97
C LEU A 555 5.77 3.05 -5.59
N LYS A 556 4.90 3.31 -6.58
CA LYS A 556 3.49 3.63 -6.36
C LYS A 556 3.30 4.86 -5.45
N SER A 557 4.23 5.82 -5.52
CA SER A 557 4.07 7.12 -4.85
C SER A 557 2.87 7.86 -5.43
N PRO A 558 2.18 8.74 -4.66
CA PRO A 558 1.49 9.86 -5.25
C PRO A 558 2.42 10.62 -6.22
N LEU A 559 1.93 10.93 -7.41
CA LEU A 559 2.66 11.67 -8.44
C LEU A 559 2.14 13.11 -8.46
N ILE A 560 2.64 13.90 -7.51
CA ILE A 560 2.23 15.29 -7.32
C ILE A 560 3.31 16.21 -7.90
N ILE A 561 3.03 16.85 -9.03
CA ILE A 561 3.95 17.77 -9.72
C ILE A 561 4.24 18.98 -8.82
N GLY A 562 5.53 19.27 -8.58
CA GLY A 562 5.99 20.45 -7.84
C GLY A 562 6.60 21.56 -8.71
N THR A 563 6.43 21.49 -10.03
CA THR A 563 7.10 22.37 -11.00
C THR A 563 6.18 23.43 -11.57
N ARG A 564 6.73 24.59 -11.95
CA ARG A 564 6.00 25.61 -12.72
C ARG A 564 5.53 25.07 -14.08
N LEU A 565 4.22 25.01 -14.28
CA LEU A 565 3.63 24.62 -15.57
C LEU A 565 3.63 25.75 -16.61
N GLU A 566 3.56 27.02 -16.18
CA GLU A 566 3.63 28.15 -17.10
C GLU A 566 5.03 28.20 -17.76
N GLY A 567 5.09 27.99 -19.08
CA GLY A 567 6.36 27.95 -19.81
C GLY A 567 7.18 26.66 -19.60
N ILE A 568 6.55 25.57 -19.14
CA ILE A 568 7.22 24.27 -18.96
C ILE A 568 7.96 23.84 -20.23
N LYS A 569 9.18 23.34 -20.07
CA LYS A 569 9.99 22.85 -21.19
C LYS A 569 9.37 21.56 -21.77
N PRO A 570 9.33 21.38 -23.10
CA PRO A 570 8.74 20.19 -23.72
C PRO A 570 9.33 18.87 -23.23
N GLU A 571 10.64 18.82 -22.99
CA GLU A 571 11.33 17.63 -22.48
C GLU A 571 10.95 17.27 -21.03
N ILE A 572 10.63 18.27 -20.20
CA ILE A 572 10.15 18.07 -18.82
C ILE A 572 8.69 17.60 -18.85
N LEU A 573 7.86 18.27 -19.66
CA LEU A 573 6.47 17.84 -19.85
C LEU A 573 6.39 16.41 -20.39
N ALA A 574 7.29 16.01 -21.29
CA ALA A 574 7.33 14.63 -21.81
C ALA A 574 7.62 13.58 -20.73
N ILE A 575 8.41 13.91 -19.70
CA ILE A 575 8.63 13.03 -18.55
C ILE A 575 7.34 12.91 -17.73
N LEU A 576 6.76 14.04 -17.33
CA LEU A 576 5.52 14.07 -16.54
C LEU A 576 4.33 13.44 -17.29
N ALA A 577 4.30 13.54 -18.61
CA ALA A 577 3.27 12.99 -19.46
C ALA A 577 3.56 11.55 -19.95
N ASN A 578 4.55 10.85 -19.38
CA ASN A 578 4.85 9.48 -19.79
C ASN A 578 3.72 8.52 -19.36
N LYS A 579 2.85 8.20 -20.33
CA LYS A 579 1.68 7.36 -20.11
C LYS A 579 2.01 5.96 -19.61
N GLU A 580 3.11 5.35 -20.02
CA GLU A 580 3.42 3.98 -19.61
C GLU A 580 3.81 3.88 -18.14
N LEU A 581 4.59 4.84 -17.65
CA LEU A 581 4.95 4.96 -16.24
C LEU A 581 3.73 5.31 -15.39
N VAL A 582 2.90 6.25 -15.85
CA VAL A 582 1.63 6.60 -15.20
C VAL A 582 0.69 5.39 -15.14
N ASP A 583 0.55 4.62 -16.22
CA ASP A 583 -0.27 3.41 -16.25
C ASP A 583 0.25 2.33 -15.29
N PHE A 584 1.58 2.20 -15.13
CA PHE A 584 2.15 1.31 -14.12
C PHE A 584 1.76 1.77 -12.71
N ASN A 585 1.94 3.06 -12.39
CA ASN A 585 1.58 3.63 -11.10
C ASN A 585 0.06 3.46 -10.81
N GLN A 586 -0.78 3.73 -11.82
CA GLN A 586 -2.24 3.70 -11.76
C GLN A 586 -2.87 2.34 -12.11
N ASP A 587 -2.11 1.25 -12.01
CA ASP A 587 -2.64 -0.08 -12.36
C ASP A 587 -3.84 -0.46 -11.47
N PRO A 588 -5.02 -0.75 -12.04
CA PRO A 588 -6.22 -1.01 -11.26
C PRO A 588 -6.30 -2.45 -10.73
N ILE A 589 -5.38 -3.34 -11.09
CA ILE A 589 -5.36 -4.75 -10.71
C ILE A 589 -4.22 -5.03 -9.71
N VAL A 590 -3.07 -4.38 -9.89
CA VAL A 590 -1.89 -4.53 -9.04
C VAL A 590 -1.60 -3.23 -8.29
N GLY A 591 -1.95 -3.19 -7.00
CA GLY A 591 -1.68 -2.05 -6.12
C GLY A 591 -0.25 -2.00 -5.59
N ALA A 592 0.39 -3.17 -5.43
CA ALA A 592 1.76 -3.29 -4.94
C ALA A 592 2.79 -2.55 -5.81
N SER A 593 3.82 -2.01 -5.14
CA SER A 593 4.94 -1.35 -5.82
C SER A 593 5.93 -2.32 -6.46
N ALA A 594 6.84 -1.78 -7.28
CA ALA A 594 8.06 -2.47 -7.62
C ALA A 594 8.93 -2.67 -6.37
N LYS A 595 9.63 -3.81 -6.32
CA LYS A 595 10.57 -4.18 -5.25
C LYS A 595 12.00 -4.21 -5.78
N PRO A 596 13.00 -3.83 -4.97
CA PRO A 596 14.39 -4.03 -5.33
C PRO A 596 14.71 -5.53 -5.32
N TYR A 597 15.46 -5.99 -6.32
CA TYR A 597 15.94 -7.37 -6.38
C TYR A 597 17.46 -7.48 -6.49
N ASP A 598 18.15 -6.39 -6.85
CA ASP A 598 19.60 -6.27 -6.78
C ASP A 598 20.00 -4.83 -6.44
N TRP A 599 20.91 -4.67 -5.48
CA TRP A 599 21.45 -3.37 -5.09
C TRP A 599 22.50 -2.85 -6.07
N GLY A 600 23.02 -3.69 -6.96
CA GLY A 600 24.04 -3.31 -7.93
C GLY A 600 25.40 -3.06 -7.30
N LEU A 601 26.39 -2.77 -8.14
CA LEU A 601 27.79 -2.53 -7.76
C LEU A 601 28.44 -3.68 -6.96
N GLY A 602 27.93 -4.91 -7.12
CA GLY A 602 28.39 -6.10 -6.39
C GLY A 602 28.11 -6.05 -4.88
N ARG A 603 27.16 -5.23 -4.45
CA ARG A 603 26.81 -5.04 -3.04
C ARG A 603 25.87 -6.13 -2.54
N GLU A 604 25.90 -6.36 -1.22
CA GLU A 604 24.99 -7.30 -0.57
C GLU A 604 23.54 -6.80 -0.62
N PHE A 605 22.59 -7.71 -0.74
CA PHE A 605 21.17 -7.40 -0.68
C PHE A 605 20.82 -6.70 0.64
N GLY A 606 20.06 -5.59 0.59
CA GLY A 606 19.73 -4.80 1.77
C GLY A 606 20.84 -3.83 2.21
N SER A 607 21.78 -3.48 1.34
CA SER A 607 22.85 -2.51 1.67
C SER A 607 22.30 -1.08 1.79
N TRP A 608 22.41 -0.47 2.97
CA TRP A 608 22.08 0.95 3.15
C TRP A 608 23.17 1.86 2.58
N ASN A 609 22.84 2.68 1.60
CA ASN A 609 23.75 3.68 1.02
C ASN A 609 22.97 4.82 0.38
N GLN A 610 22.96 5.99 1.02
CA GLN A 610 22.23 7.17 0.55
C GLN A 610 22.78 7.81 -0.74
N THR A 611 24.01 7.47 -1.15
CA THR A 611 24.58 7.93 -2.42
C THR A 611 24.20 7.00 -3.56
N ASN A 612 24.26 5.68 -3.30
CA ASN A 612 23.96 4.64 -4.27
C ASN A 612 22.80 3.79 -3.73
N PRO A 613 21.53 4.17 -3.94
CA PRO A 613 20.39 3.31 -3.56
C PRO A 613 20.40 1.98 -4.34
N ALA A 614 19.40 1.13 -4.12
CA ALA A 614 19.25 -0.08 -4.92
C ALA A 614 19.11 0.27 -6.42
N GLU A 615 19.81 -0.46 -7.28
CA GLU A 615 19.84 -0.18 -8.72
C GLU A 615 18.72 -0.88 -9.48
N TYR A 616 18.38 -2.13 -9.13
CA TYR A 616 17.49 -2.97 -9.93
C TYR A 616 16.18 -3.25 -9.20
N TRP A 617 15.07 -2.90 -9.84
CA TRP A 617 13.72 -3.01 -9.31
C TRP A 617 12.80 -3.73 -10.28
N ALA A 618 11.88 -4.53 -9.76
CA ALA A 618 10.89 -5.25 -10.56
C ALA A 618 9.50 -5.18 -9.92
N GLY A 619 8.47 -5.03 -10.73
CA GLY A 619 7.09 -4.99 -10.29
C GLY A 619 6.14 -5.54 -11.33
N GLU A 620 5.00 -6.06 -10.89
CA GLU A 620 3.95 -6.57 -11.77
C GLU A 620 2.91 -5.50 -12.07
N SER A 621 2.29 -5.59 -13.23
CA SER A 621 1.06 -4.85 -13.54
C SER A 621 0.14 -5.71 -14.41
N SER A 622 -1.07 -5.23 -14.67
CA SER A 622 -2.01 -5.82 -15.63
C SER A 622 -1.42 -6.01 -17.04
N LYS A 623 -0.33 -5.31 -17.37
CA LYS A 623 0.37 -5.40 -18.66
C LYS A 623 1.59 -6.34 -18.64
N GLY A 624 1.93 -6.93 -17.49
CA GLY A 624 3.04 -7.86 -17.29
C GLY A 624 4.12 -7.36 -16.33
N THR A 625 5.29 -7.99 -16.37
CA THR A 625 6.43 -7.65 -15.50
C THR A 625 7.13 -6.39 -16.00
N HIS A 626 7.46 -5.48 -15.09
CA HIS A 626 8.19 -4.25 -15.34
C HIS A 626 9.51 -4.28 -14.60
N VAL A 627 10.55 -3.73 -15.22
CA VAL A 627 11.91 -3.64 -14.67
C VAL A 627 12.38 -2.20 -14.77
N PHE A 628 12.84 -1.66 -13.64
CA PHE A 628 13.42 -0.32 -13.53
C PHE A 628 14.88 -0.46 -13.09
N ILE A 629 15.80 0.16 -13.82
CA ILE A 629 17.24 0.02 -13.55
C ILE A 629 17.87 1.39 -13.51
N LEU A 630 18.33 1.75 -12.33
CA LEU A 630 19.00 3.01 -12.06
C LEU A 630 20.51 2.84 -12.22
N ASN A 631 21.14 3.72 -12.98
CA ASN A 631 22.57 3.95 -12.89
C ASN A 631 22.87 4.96 -11.78
N THR A 632 23.40 4.54 -10.64
CA THR A 632 23.72 5.46 -9.55
C THR A 632 25.07 6.17 -9.70
N LEU A 633 25.83 5.87 -10.77
CA LEU A 633 27.16 6.43 -11.00
C LEU A 633 27.09 7.77 -11.75
N ASP A 634 28.09 8.62 -11.53
CA ASP A 634 28.33 9.88 -12.25
C ASP A 634 28.88 9.69 -13.69
N VAL A 635 28.86 8.46 -14.21
CA VAL A 635 29.36 8.08 -15.54
C VAL A 635 28.42 7.10 -16.20
N GLU A 636 28.52 6.96 -17.53
CA GLU A 636 27.82 5.91 -18.27
C GLU A 636 28.18 4.52 -17.74
N ASP A 637 27.19 3.65 -17.63
CA ASP A 637 27.36 2.26 -17.16
C ASP A 637 26.50 1.28 -17.98
N GLU A 638 27.07 0.13 -18.36
CA GLU A 638 26.34 -0.96 -19.02
C GLU A 638 25.62 -1.78 -17.94
N LYS A 639 24.29 -1.68 -17.90
CA LYS A 639 23.47 -2.49 -17.00
C LYS A 639 23.07 -3.80 -17.66
N VAL A 640 23.09 -4.88 -16.88
CA VAL A 640 22.75 -6.24 -17.34
C VAL A 640 21.54 -6.75 -16.59
N ILE A 641 20.53 -7.18 -17.34
CA ILE A 641 19.31 -7.81 -16.83
C ILE A 641 19.43 -9.29 -17.08
N VAL A 642 19.60 -10.08 -16.03
CA VAL A 642 19.52 -11.54 -16.12
C VAL A 642 18.08 -11.92 -15.79
N PHE A 643 17.33 -12.46 -16.76
CA PHE A 643 15.90 -12.69 -16.58
C PHE A 643 15.58 -13.71 -15.49
N ALA A 644 16.49 -14.65 -15.23
CA ALA A 644 16.34 -15.61 -14.13
C ALA A 644 16.35 -14.94 -12.73
N ASP A 645 16.94 -13.74 -12.62
CA ASP A 645 17.04 -13.01 -11.35
C ASP A 645 15.88 -12.03 -11.16
N VAL A 646 15.13 -11.72 -12.23
CA VAL A 646 13.97 -10.82 -12.18
C VAL A 646 12.79 -11.55 -11.56
N PRO A 647 12.25 -11.07 -10.42
CA PRO A 647 11.03 -11.63 -9.84
C PRO A 647 9.87 -11.61 -10.84
N GLY A 648 9.22 -12.75 -11.04
CA GLY A 648 8.11 -12.91 -11.99
C GLY A 648 8.53 -13.52 -13.33
N LEU A 649 9.82 -13.55 -13.65
CA LEU A 649 10.34 -14.16 -14.88
C LEU A 649 10.95 -15.54 -14.60
N GLU A 650 10.94 -16.40 -15.62
CA GLU A 650 11.50 -17.74 -15.64
C GLU A 650 12.73 -17.84 -16.55
N ALA A 651 13.73 -18.62 -16.13
CA ALA A 651 14.92 -18.96 -16.91
C ALA A 651 14.58 -19.80 -18.16
N GLY A 652 15.28 -19.57 -19.27
CA GLY A 652 15.13 -20.32 -20.52
C GLY A 652 13.84 -20.01 -21.30
N LYS A 653 13.08 -19.00 -20.89
CA LYS A 653 11.96 -18.45 -21.67
C LYS A 653 12.43 -17.28 -22.51
N ARG A 654 11.70 -16.98 -23.59
CA ARG A 654 11.96 -15.83 -24.43
C ARG A 654 11.04 -14.68 -24.09
N TYR A 655 11.58 -13.48 -23.98
CA TYR A 655 10.84 -12.28 -23.61
C TYR A 655 11.02 -11.17 -24.64
N VAL A 656 9.96 -10.40 -24.89
CA VAL A 656 10.06 -9.09 -25.54
C VAL A 656 10.41 -8.05 -24.48
N VAL A 657 11.45 -7.26 -24.74
CA VAL A 657 11.82 -6.11 -23.91
C VAL A 657 11.27 -4.85 -24.56
N HIS A 658 10.38 -4.15 -23.87
CA HIS A 658 9.73 -2.93 -24.33
C HIS A 658 10.23 -1.72 -23.54
N ASN A 659 10.65 -0.66 -24.23
CA ASN A 659 11.15 0.56 -23.62
C ASN A 659 10.01 1.56 -23.38
N MET A 660 9.69 1.82 -22.12
CA MET A 660 8.58 2.68 -21.70
C MET A 660 8.83 4.18 -21.94
N TRP A 661 10.09 4.61 -22.10
CA TRP A 661 10.42 5.99 -22.45
C TRP A 661 10.12 6.31 -23.92
N THR A 662 10.31 5.33 -24.80
CA THR A 662 10.14 5.52 -26.25
C THR A 662 8.88 4.88 -26.80
N GLY A 663 8.23 4.00 -26.03
CA GLY A 663 7.08 3.18 -26.48
C GLY A 663 7.46 2.14 -27.53
N SER A 664 8.73 1.73 -27.60
CA SER A 664 9.24 0.84 -28.65
C SER A 664 9.80 -0.47 -28.11
N ASP A 665 9.62 -1.56 -28.86
CA ASP A 665 10.21 -2.86 -28.54
C ASP A 665 11.70 -2.86 -28.91
N LEU A 666 12.57 -3.19 -27.95
CA LEU A 666 14.02 -3.29 -28.13
C LEU A 666 14.47 -4.63 -28.69
N GLY A 667 13.58 -5.64 -28.69
CA GLY A 667 13.83 -6.95 -29.27
C GLY A 667 13.33 -8.11 -28.42
N ALA A 668 13.72 -9.33 -28.82
CA ALA A 668 13.36 -10.57 -28.15
C ALA A 668 14.61 -11.31 -27.66
N PHE A 669 14.66 -11.62 -26.37
CA PHE A 669 15.83 -12.15 -25.65
C PHE A 669 15.45 -13.42 -24.85
N GLU A 670 16.41 -14.20 -24.36
CA GLU A 670 16.14 -15.47 -23.63
C GLU A 670 16.79 -15.54 -22.24
N ASP A 671 18.07 -15.21 -22.14
CA ASP A 671 18.81 -15.29 -20.86
C ASP A 671 18.99 -13.92 -20.21
N SER A 672 19.33 -12.92 -21.03
CA SER A 672 19.63 -11.58 -20.55
C SER A 672 19.39 -10.49 -21.59
N PHE A 673 19.34 -9.26 -21.10
CA PHE A 673 19.33 -8.03 -21.88
C PHE A 673 20.37 -7.06 -21.32
N LYS A 674 20.96 -6.22 -22.18
CA LYS A 674 21.96 -5.22 -21.81
C LYS A 674 21.53 -3.85 -22.29
N ILE A 675 21.81 -2.83 -21.50
CA ILE A 675 21.50 -1.44 -21.84
C ILE A 675 22.55 -0.51 -21.25
N ASP A 676 23.08 0.40 -22.07
CA ASP A 676 23.94 1.48 -21.61
C ASP A 676 23.05 2.60 -21.07
N LEU A 677 23.36 3.09 -19.87
CA LEU A 677 22.65 4.19 -19.23
C LEU A 677 23.61 5.32 -18.92
N ASP A 678 23.19 6.54 -19.26
CA ASP A 678 23.87 7.78 -18.85
C ASP A 678 23.99 7.86 -17.32
N ALA A 679 24.89 8.72 -16.85
CA ALA A 679 25.01 9.04 -15.43
C ALA A 679 23.65 9.41 -14.82
N HIS A 680 23.28 8.77 -13.72
CA HIS A 680 22.03 9.00 -12.99
C HIS A 680 20.74 8.75 -13.78
N ASP A 681 20.80 8.05 -14.92
CA ASP A 681 19.62 7.72 -15.72
C ASP A 681 18.99 6.38 -15.31
N THR A 682 17.73 6.17 -15.73
CA THR A 682 16.97 4.96 -15.44
C THR A 682 16.40 4.33 -16.70
N ALA A 683 16.68 3.04 -16.92
CA ALA A 683 15.89 2.22 -17.84
C ALA A 683 14.52 1.94 -17.22
N ALA A 684 13.42 2.19 -17.94
CA ALA A 684 12.09 1.73 -17.58
C ALA A 684 11.59 0.77 -18.67
N LEU A 685 11.44 -0.50 -18.31
CA LEU A 685 11.20 -1.59 -19.25
C LEU A 685 9.96 -2.39 -18.87
N ARG A 686 9.16 -2.80 -19.85
CA ARG A 686 8.14 -3.84 -19.71
C ARG A 686 8.61 -5.11 -20.40
N ILE A 687 8.59 -6.23 -19.70
CA ILE A 687 9.14 -7.52 -20.14
C ILE A 687 8.02 -8.55 -20.17
N ASN A 688 7.70 -9.05 -21.36
CA ASN A 688 6.58 -9.97 -21.59
C ASN A 688 7.03 -11.27 -22.25
N GLU A 689 6.57 -12.41 -21.75
CA GLU A 689 6.88 -13.72 -22.33
C GLU A 689 6.33 -13.85 -23.74
N ILE A 690 7.16 -14.37 -24.66
CA ILE A 690 6.75 -14.73 -26.00
C ILE A 690 6.06 -16.09 -25.96
N VAL A 691 4.74 -16.07 -25.81
CA VAL A 691 3.93 -17.29 -25.91
C VAL A 691 3.73 -17.63 -27.39
N CYS A 692 4.54 -18.54 -27.91
CA CYS A 692 4.31 -19.12 -29.23
C CYS A 692 3.08 -20.03 -29.16
N PRO A 693 2.01 -19.80 -29.96
CA PRO A 693 0.91 -20.76 -30.03
C PRO A 693 1.47 -22.12 -30.47
N LYS A 694 1.12 -23.18 -29.72
CA LYS A 694 1.47 -24.55 -30.13
C LYS A 694 0.96 -24.75 -31.55
N LYS A 695 1.83 -25.18 -32.47
CA LYS A 695 1.43 -25.63 -33.81
C LYS A 695 0.26 -26.59 -33.61
N ARG A 696 -0.94 -26.19 -34.03
CA ARG A 696 -2.08 -27.09 -34.15
C ARG A 696 -1.58 -28.22 -35.04
N ALA A 697 -1.51 -29.44 -34.51
CA ALA A 697 -1.22 -30.60 -35.35
C ALA A 697 -2.30 -30.63 -36.42
N LEU A 698 -1.92 -30.35 -37.67
CA LEU A 698 -2.70 -30.74 -38.83
C LEU A 698 -2.60 -32.27 -38.87
N ALA A 699 -3.43 -32.93 -38.08
CA ALA A 699 -3.74 -34.33 -38.20
C ALA A 699 -5.26 -34.41 -38.38
N ASP A 700 -5.64 -35.12 -39.43
CA ASP A 700 -6.99 -35.63 -39.73
C ASP A 700 -7.95 -34.66 -40.45
N GLN A 701 -7.59 -34.32 -41.69
CA GLN A 701 -8.56 -34.22 -42.79
C GLN A 701 -8.06 -35.01 -44.02
N GLU A 702 -7.81 -36.29 -43.82
CA GLU A 702 -7.86 -37.30 -44.88
C GLU A 702 -8.49 -38.55 -44.27
N THR A 703 -9.82 -38.64 -44.30
CA THR A 703 -10.69 -39.85 -44.36
C THR A 703 -12.07 -39.59 -43.73
N GLU A 704 -13.01 -39.09 -44.53
CA GLU A 704 -14.31 -39.72 -44.87
C GLU A 704 -15.14 -38.78 -45.77
#